data_AF-A0A3M1R1W0-F1
#
_entry.id   AF-A0A3M1R1W0-F1
#
_cell.length_a   1.000
_cell.length_b   1.000
_cell.length_c   1.000
_cell.angle_alpha   90.00
_cell.angle_beta   90.00
_cell.angle_gamma   90.00
#
_symmetry.space_group_name_H-M   'P 1'
#
loop_
_entity.id
_entity.type
_entity.pdbx_description
1 polymer ?
#
loop_
_entity_poly.entity_id
_entity_poly.type
_entity_poly.pdbx_seq_one_letter_code
_entity_poly.pdbx_strand_id
1 'polypeptide(L)'
;MITTFPVGQCAGFAAVRVAAAKRKDRSKMRNGLGAWAAIGAALLVAVLGAAAARAQDPENCLSCHRFRGLARLDAETDEIRLFFCDAEYYAHRQGAHSRLRCTDCHEREEVRQVPHKVRTKVDCTRSCHISPAAPGLALEFSHQGVADSLALSVHAPEKLDALEFDPPPLREGQSRCLYCHDEPSFGFERGVPEGFRDHSGGTRCDTCHRETLPLEISYFANHVAARMRPAQSVRRLAQVCGTCHSNPDINEQIGRHDAVGSYLHSFHGKASLLGSHDTATCMDCHSSPGSNQHLMLSPQDEMSPVNAEMLPNTCRTTSCHPGYPPEMSSAAVHLDLDSSDYPLEFLVAAAFILLTAVTMTVFFAVVILELINAVVRRRTPEDVRFERLVRALRTHPEGRRLLQRMTVHERVQHWALVVSFALLVLTGMPIKFADTDWALAVVRFFGELQNARLVHRSAGVFIIAVFLYHIGYLVVRGVRKLRAERRAGRRASLLGLAAAHPMMLRPRDIVEFGHLFLYLLGLRRERPAFGRYGFHEKFEYWAVFWGMPVMGLSGLALWGMPWISENISGRVINFAYIVHSDEAYLAFIYISAVHLFSVVFSPTVFPLSPGTITGQAPVADLVERHRGFIEELAERLGIPHPPEDPQHKRERRSIRVSSIARRVYAGAAAAACSFVAFISLRFLIVLLFSHQAAPVEIVGIPTRLDADTFLQDVSALPVANGGKREEMRGPLAHYHRIPQWFQPDTGNTCATAGCHSPLPHTKRIEVRAFLNMHSTFVDC
;
A
#
# COMPACT_ATOMS: atom_id res chain seq x y z
N MET A 1 35.66 58.34 8.60
CA MET A 1 36.91 57.75 9.14
C MET A 1 36.72 56.24 9.07
N ILE A 2 37.33 55.51 8.11
CA ILE A 2 38.77 55.15 8.10
C ILE A 2 39.06 54.45 9.44
N THR A 3 39.26 53.13 9.54
CA THR A 3 40.27 52.27 8.87
C THR A 3 39.92 50.80 9.17
N THR A 4 39.67 49.97 8.14
CA THR A 4 40.56 48.92 7.57
C THR A 4 40.42 47.50 8.16
N PHE A 5 39.53 46.70 7.57
CA PHE A 5 39.91 45.42 6.94
C PHE A 5 40.59 45.77 5.59
N PRO A 6 41.57 45.00 5.02
CA PRO A 6 41.19 43.85 4.18
C PRO A 6 42.27 42.76 3.83
N VAL A 7 41.78 41.59 3.41
CA VAL A 7 42.05 40.86 2.13
C VAL A 7 43.44 40.28 1.77
N GLY A 8 43.38 39.06 1.21
CA GLY A 8 44.13 38.66 0.00
C GLY A 8 45.16 37.56 0.25
N GLN A 9 44.89 36.28 -0.05
CA GLN A 9 44.92 35.63 -1.38
C GLN A 9 46.18 35.89 -2.24
N CYS A 10 46.64 34.79 -2.84
CA CYS A 10 47.42 34.66 -4.08
C CYS A 10 48.96 34.82 -4.02
N ALA A 11 49.59 33.71 -4.42
CA ALA A 11 50.82 33.58 -5.21
C ALA A 11 52.14 34.17 -4.66
N GLY A 12 53.16 33.32 -4.56
CA GLY A 12 54.52 33.75 -4.26
C GLY A 12 55.57 32.68 -4.49
N PHE A 13 55.70 32.20 -5.73
CA PHE A 13 56.99 31.69 -6.23
C PHE A 13 58.02 32.83 -6.18
N ALA A 14 59.15 32.64 -5.50
CA ALA A 14 60.43 33.31 -5.76
C ALA A 14 61.47 32.78 -4.75
N ALA A 15 62.74 32.58 -5.06
CA ALA A 15 63.50 32.61 -6.29
C ALA A 15 64.87 32.03 -5.91
N VAL A 16 65.30 30.94 -6.54
CA VAL A 16 66.73 30.61 -6.55
C VAL A 16 67.35 31.45 -7.65
N ARG A 17 68.14 32.45 -7.24
CA ARG A 17 68.89 33.36 -8.10
C ARG A 17 69.81 32.58 -9.04
N VAL A 18 69.58 32.72 -10.34
CA VAL A 18 70.54 32.38 -11.39
C VAL A 18 71.61 33.45 -11.40
N ALA A 19 72.81 33.12 -10.91
CA ALA A 19 74.01 33.90 -11.19
C ALA A 19 74.47 33.60 -12.63
N ALA A 20 74.55 34.64 -13.45
CA ALA A 20 75.08 34.57 -14.79
C ALA A 20 76.57 34.24 -14.77
N ALA A 21 76.93 33.01 -15.13
CA ALA A 21 78.30 32.62 -15.42
C ALA A 21 78.41 32.19 -16.90
N LYS A 22 79.13 33.04 -17.64
CA LYS A 22 79.75 32.88 -18.97
C LYS A 22 79.64 31.53 -19.69
N ARG A 23 79.15 31.61 -20.93
CA ARG A 23 79.56 30.86 -22.14
C ARG A 23 80.74 29.89 -21.93
N LYS A 24 80.46 28.58 -21.92
CA LYS A 24 81.22 27.54 -22.64
C LYS A 24 80.49 26.20 -22.58
N ASP A 25 80.02 25.80 -23.75
CA ASP A 25 80.05 24.45 -24.30
C ASP A 25 80.13 23.26 -23.31
N ARG A 26 79.01 22.53 -23.14
CA ARG A 26 78.96 21.13 -22.66
C ARG A 26 77.55 20.55 -22.80
N SER A 27 77.10 20.39 -24.03
CA SER A 27 75.99 19.52 -24.40
C SER A 27 76.40 18.05 -24.23
N LYS A 28 76.21 17.45 -23.04
CA LYS A 28 76.11 15.97 -22.91
C LYS A 28 75.73 15.38 -21.53
N MET A 29 75.48 16.16 -20.47
CA MET A 29 75.23 15.60 -19.12
C MET A 29 73.87 15.95 -18.48
N ARG A 30 72.86 16.40 -19.28
CA ARG A 30 71.56 16.84 -18.75
C ARG A 30 70.40 15.83 -18.86
N ASN A 31 70.66 14.60 -19.29
CA ASN A 31 69.63 13.57 -19.46
C ASN A 31 69.58 12.51 -18.34
N GLY A 32 70.48 12.58 -17.34
CA GLY A 32 70.52 11.64 -16.22
C GLY A 32 69.70 12.08 -15.00
N LEU A 33 69.96 13.27 -14.46
CA LEU A 33 69.40 13.68 -13.16
C LEU A 33 67.88 13.94 -13.18
N GLY A 34 67.31 14.43 -14.28
CA GLY A 34 65.86 14.66 -14.38
C GLY A 34 65.05 13.36 -14.40
N ALA A 35 65.61 12.30 -15.00
CA ALA A 35 64.99 10.98 -15.02
C ALA A 35 65.01 10.34 -13.63
N TRP A 36 66.13 10.45 -12.89
CA TRP A 36 66.21 9.93 -11.52
C TRP A 36 65.32 10.67 -10.52
N ALA A 37 65.14 11.98 -10.65
CA ALA A 37 64.22 12.74 -9.81
C ALA A 37 62.74 12.39 -10.10
N ALA A 38 62.38 12.19 -11.37
CA ALA A 38 61.03 11.76 -11.76
C ALA A 38 60.74 10.30 -11.33
N ILE A 39 61.73 9.40 -11.45
CA ILE A 39 61.63 8.02 -10.96
C ILE A 39 61.55 8.00 -9.44
N GLY A 40 62.33 8.83 -8.74
CA GLY A 40 62.28 8.98 -7.29
C GLY A 40 60.93 9.51 -6.80
N ALA A 41 60.36 10.53 -7.46
CA ALA A 41 59.03 11.04 -7.16
C ALA A 41 57.92 10.02 -7.48
N ALA A 42 58.02 9.29 -8.59
CA ALA A 42 57.08 8.23 -8.95
C ALA A 42 57.15 7.04 -7.98
N LEU A 43 58.34 6.66 -7.52
CA LEU A 43 58.54 5.65 -6.48
C LEU A 43 58.03 6.15 -5.14
N LEU A 44 58.24 7.41 -4.77
CA LEU A 44 57.70 7.97 -3.54
C LEU A 44 56.16 8.02 -3.56
N VAL A 45 55.55 8.38 -4.70
CA VAL A 45 54.09 8.34 -4.90
C VAL A 45 53.58 6.90 -4.93
N ALA A 46 54.33 5.95 -5.51
CA ALA A 46 53.96 4.54 -5.49
C ALA A 46 54.08 3.91 -4.09
N VAL A 47 55.09 4.31 -3.30
CA VAL A 47 55.31 3.84 -1.93
C VAL A 47 54.31 4.50 -0.97
N LEU A 48 54.03 5.80 -1.12
CA LEU A 48 52.99 6.50 -0.36
C LEU A 48 51.58 6.06 -0.77
N GLY A 49 51.37 5.71 -2.04
CA GLY A 49 50.12 5.12 -2.55
C GLY A 49 49.93 3.66 -2.10
N ALA A 50 51.01 2.88 -1.97
CA ALA A 50 50.97 1.52 -1.44
C ALA A 50 50.73 1.50 0.08
N ALA A 51 51.23 2.49 0.83
CA ALA A 51 50.97 2.61 2.27
C ALA A 51 49.50 2.92 2.61
N ALA A 52 48.72 3.42 1.65
CA ALA A 52 47.28 3.67 1.80
C ALA A 52 46.40 2.45 1.44
N ALA A 53 46.97 1.40 0.83
CA ALA A 53 46.26 0.15 0.59
C ALA A 53 46.21 -0.69 1.87
N ARG A 54 45.37 -0.27 2.84
CA ARG A 54 44.95 -1.20 3.90
C ARG A 54 44.31 -2.41 3.21
N ALA A 55 44.83 -3.61 3.49
CA ALA A 55 44.23 -4.85 2.99
C ALA A 55 42.74 -4.84 3.36
N GLN A 56 41.88 -4.75 2.35
CA GLN A 56 40.42 -4.69 2.50
C GLN A 56 39.86 -5.97 3.13
N ASP A 57 40.65 -7.05 3.13
CA ASP A 57 40.38 -8.34 3.76
C ASP A 57 41.73 -8.92 4.25
N PRO A 58 42.07 -8.78 5.54
CA PRO A 58 43.36 -9.21 6.07
C PRO A 58 43.55 -10.73 6.07
N GLU A 59 42.48 -11.49 5.83
CA GLU A 59 42.48 -12.96 5.87
C GLU A 59 42.35 -13.59 4.48
N ASN A 60 42.16 -12.77 3.45
CA ASN A 60 41.96 -13.16 2.05
C ASN A 60 40.79 -14.13 1.83
N CYS A 61 39.81 -14.20 2.74
CA CYS A 61 38.59 -14.99 2.57
C CYS A 61 37.78 -14.56 1.33
N LEU A 62 37.68 -13.25 1.09
CA LEU A 62 36.98 -12.65 -0.04
C LEU A 62 37.69 -12.90 -1.37
N SER A 63 38.92 -13.44 -1.39
CA SER A 63 39.55 -13.86 -2.65
C SER A 63 38.71 -14.91 -3.39
N CYS A 64 38.03 -15.78 -2.63
CA CYS A 64 37.09 -16.78 -3.13
C CYS A 64 35.63 -16.39 -2.86
N HIS A 65 35.29 -15.92 -1.66
CA HIS A 65 33.90 -15.70 -1.26
C HIS A 65 33.22 -14.51 -1.96
N ARG A 66 33.95 -13.62 -2.63
CA ARG A 66 33.37 -12.46 -3.35
C ARG A 66 32.54 -12.82 -4.60
N PHE A 67 32.58 -14.06 -5.06
CA PHE A 67 31.92 -14.45 -6.30
C PHE A 67 30.47 -14.87 -6.03
N ARG A 68 29.52 -14.15 -6.62
CA ARG A 68 28.07 -14.39 -6.43
C ARG A 68 27.62 -15.81 -6.76
N GLY A 69 28.32 -16.47 -7.68
CA GLY A 69 28.06 -17.86 -8.08
C GLY A 69 28.81 -18.91 -7.26
N LEU A 70 29.59 -18.54 -6.23
CA LEU A 70 30.30 -19.52 -5.42
C LEU A 70 29.26 -20.34 -4.63
N ALA A 71 28.99 -21.55 -5.10
CA ALA A 71 28.06 -22.47 -4.48
C ALA A 71 28.60 -23.90 -4.46
N ARG A 72 28.08 -24.73 -3.56
CA ARG A 72 28.32 -26.18 -3.55
C ARG A 72 26.99 -26.91 -3.53
N LEU A 73 26.82 -27.86 -4.45
CA LEU A 73 25.77 -28.86 -4.36
C LEU A 73 26.18 -29.88 -3.29
N ASP A 74 25.32 -30.05 -2.30
CA ASP A 74 25.44 -31.12 -1.32
C ASP A 74 24.84 -32.40 -1.91
N ALA A 75 25.69 -33.39 -2.18
CA ALA A 75 25.27 -34.63 -2.85
C ALA A 75 24.37 -35.52 -1.97
N GLU A 76 24.34 -35.29 -0.64
CA GLU A 76 23.51 -36.08 0.28
C GLU A 76 22.10 -35.49 0.41
N THR A 77 21.97 -34.16 0.30
CA THR A 77 20.71 -33.44 0.50
C THR A 77 20.13 -32.86 -0.79
N ASP A 78 20.84 -32.98 -1.92
CA ASP A 78 20.54 -32.34 -3.21
C ASP A 78 20.32 -30.81 -3.10
N GLU A 79 21.06 -30.16 -2.19
CA GLU A 79 20.89 -28.72 -1.92
C GLU A 79 22.05 -27.87 -2.41
N ILE A 80 21.72 -26.69 -2.94
CA ILE A 80 22.71 -25.69 -3.32
C ILE A 80 23.05 -24.82 -2.09
N ARG A 81 24.33 -24.75 -1.76
CA ARG A 81 24.87 -23.89 -0.71
C ARG A 81 25.60 -22.71 -1.34
N LEU A 82 25.03 -21.51 -1.28
CA LEU A 82 25.70 -20.27 -1.67
C LEU A 82 26.69 -19.84 -0.58
N PHE A 83 27.91 -19.51 -0.97
CA PHE A 83 28.97 -19.00 -0.08
C PHE A 83 29.39 -17.58 -0.43
N PHE A 84 28.58 -16.88 -1.22
CA PHE A 84 28.86 -15.49 -1.57
C PHE A 84 28.89 -14.58 -0.34
N CYS A 85 29.91 -13.75 -0.26
CA CYS A 85 30.02 -12.63 0.66
C CYS A 85 30.24 -11.35 -0.17
N ASP A 86 29.45 -10.32 0.11
CA ASP A 86 29.55 -9.06 -0.62
C ASP A 86 30.85 -8.32 -0.24
N ALA A 87 31.75 -8.23 -1.21
CA ALA A 87 33.04 -7.57 -1.03
C ALA A 87 32.92 -6.06 -0.87
N GLU A 88 31.91 -5.41 -1.46
CA GLU A 88 31.64 -4.00 -1.27
C GLU A 88 31.13 -3.74 0.15
N TYR A 89 30.21 -4.58 0.65
CA TYR A 89 29.73 -4.50 2.03
C TYR A 89 30.89 -4.61 3.05
N TYR A 90 31.83 -5.55 2.83
CA TYR A 90 33.01 -5.72 3.69
C TYR A 90 34.00 -4.55 3.54
N ALA A 91 34.37 -4.19 2.30
CA ALA A 91 35.35 -3.14 2.02
C ALA A 91 34.89 -1.75 2.49
N HIS A 92 33.60 -1.45 2.36
CA HIS A 92 33.01 -0.19 2.79
C HIS A 92 32.54 -0.21 4.26
N ARG A 93 32.74 -1.31 4.97
CA ARG A 93 32.33 -1.47 6.37
C ARG A 93 30.86 -1.10 6.57
N GLN A 94 29.96 -1.64 5.74
CA GLN A 94 28.55 -1.25 5.70
C GLN A 94 27.67 -1.91 6.79
N GLY A 95 28.23 -2.70 7.71
CA GLY A 95 27.50 -3.28 8.85
C GLY A 95 28.41 -3.75 9.98
N ALA A 96 27.84 -4.39 11.01
CA ALA A 96 28.62 -4.83 12.18
C ALA A 96 29.62 -5.94 11.80
N HIS A 97 29.18 -6.92 11.02
CA HIS A 97 30.00 -8.07 10.61
C HIS A 97 31.10 -7.71 9.61
N SER A 98 30.88 -6.71 8.75
CA SER A 98 31.94 -6.18 7.84
C SER A 98 33.17 -5.59 8.54
N ARG A 99 33.10 -5.38 9.86
CA ARG A 99 34.19 -4.83 10.68
C ARG A 99 34.94 -5.89 11.49
N LEU A 100 34.45 -7.13 11.47
CA LEU A 100 35.08 -8.28 12.12
C LEU A 100 35.97 -9.02 11.13
N ARG A 101 36.96 -9.75 11.64
CA ARG A 101 37.68 -10.75 10.86
C ARG A 101 36.79 -11.96 10.69
N CYS A 102 36.88 -12.65 9.56
CA CYS A 102 36.15 -13.89 9.35
C CYS A 102 36.52 -14.93 10.42
N THR A 103 37.80 -14.97 10.85
CA THR A 103 38.27 -15.90 11.89
C THR A 103 37.92 -15.49 13.33
N ASP A 104 37.29 -14.33 13.54
CA ASP A 104 36.73 -13.99 14.85
C ASP A 104 35.52 -14.88 15.17
N CYS A 105 34.82 -15.36 14.13
CA CYS A 105 33.66 -16.27 14.25
C CYS A 105 33.90 -17.65 13.62
N HIS A 106 34.76 -17.76 12.62
CA HIS A 106 35.17 -19.03 12.03
C HIS A 106 36.46 -19.52 12.65
N GLU A 107 36.50 -20.78 13.09
CA GLU A 107 37.73 -21.28 13.69
C GLU A 107 38.84 -21.32 12.63
N ARG A 108 39.92 -20.58 12.92
CA ARG A 108 41.05 -20.45 12.00
C ARG A 108 41.61 -21.82 11.58
N GLU A 109 41.52 -22.79 12.48
CA GLU A 109 42.03 -24.14 12.26
C GLU A 109 41.24 -24.92 11.20
N GLU A 110 40.00 -24.53 10.96
CA GLU A 110 39.07 -25.13 10.01
C GLU A 110 39.10 -24.41 8.65
N VAL A 111 39.17 -23.08 8.65
CA VAL A 111 39.13 -22.27 7.42
C VAL A 111 40.49 -22.11 6.74
N ARG A 112 41.59 -22.53 7.38
CA ARG A 112 42.92 -22.54 6.75
C ARG A 112 43.09 -23.59 5.65
N GLN A 113 42.29 -24.66 5.65
CA GLN A 113 42.27 -25.67 4.58
C GLN A 113 41.29 -25.25 3.48
N VAL A 114 41.70 -25.13 2.22
CA VAL A 114 40.80 -24.80 1.10
C VAL A 114 40.70 -26.00 0.14
N PRO A 115 39.51 -26.51 -0.22
CA PRO A 115 38.19 -26.15 0.33
C PRO A 115 38.04 -26.62 1.78
N HIS A 116 37.36 -25.82 2.60
CA HIS A 116 37.15 -26.09 4.04
C HIS A 116 36.33 -27.37 4.22
N LYS A 117 36.86 -28.37 4.93
CA LYS A 117 36.21 -29.69 5.09
C LYS A 117 35.36 -29.82 6.35
N VAL A 118 35.82 -29.24 7.44
CA VAL A 118 35.12 -29.18 8.74
C VAL A 118 34.80 -27.72 9.00
N ARG A 119 33.62 -27.44 9.56
CA ARG A 119 33.24 -26.08 9.95
C ARG A 119 32.39 -26.13 11.20
N THR A 120 32.93 -25.61 12.29
CA THR A 120 32.22 -25.34 13.52
C THR A 120 31.14 -24.31 13.24
N LYS A 121 29.98 -24.54 13.83
CA LYS A 121 28.79 -23.71 13.68
C LYS A 121 29.09 -22.33 14.28
N VAL A 122 28.67 -21.27 13.58
CA VAL A 122 28.85 -19.91 14.08
C VAL A 122 27.97 -19.71 15.30
N ASP A 123 28.60 -19.42 16.42
CA ASP A 123 27.93 -19.03 17.65
C ASP A 123 27.95 -17.51 17.78
N CYS A 124 26.79 -16.88 17.60
CA CYS A 124 26.61 -15.43 17.72
C CYS A 124 26.85 -14.91 19.15
N THR A 125 26.90 -15.79 20.16
CA THR A 125 27.20 -15.45 21.57
C THR A 125 28.70 -15.45 21.87
N ARG A 126 29.54 -15.95 20.95
CA ARG A 126 31.00 -15.87 21.10
C ARG A 126 31.44 -14.41 21.17
N SER A 127 32.38 -14.13 22.08
CA SER A 127 32.95 -12.78 22.22
C SER A 127 33.63 -12.37 20.91
N CYS A 128 33.20 -11.23 20.37
CA CYS A 128 33.69 -10.60 19.16
C CYS A 128 34.47 -9.33 19.53
N HIS A 129 35.60 -9.09 18.86
CA HIS A 129 36.40 -7.88 19.07
C HIS A 129 36.12 -6.86 17.97
N ILE A 130 35.64 -5.67 18.33
CA ILE A 130 35.67 -4.54 17.40
C ILE A 130 37.08 -3.95 17.50
N SER A 131 37.95 -4.22 16.53
CA SER A 131 39.31 -3.69 16.49
C SER A 131 39.28 -2.16 16.63
N PRO A 132 39.76 -1.56 17.73
CA PRO A 132 39.85 -0.11 17.83
C PRO A 132 40.92 0.39 16.88
N ALA A 133 40.81 1.64 16.44
CA ALA A 133 41.86 2.28 15.66
C ALA A 133 43.12 2.59 16.50
N ALA A 134 43.05 2.47 17.84
CA ALA A 134 44.19 2.63 18.74
C ALA A 134 44.56 1.34 19.50
N PRO A 135 45.86 1.08 19.72
CA PRO A 135 46.33 0.00 20.58
C PRO A 135 45.87 0.18 22.04
N GLY A 136 45.33 -0.88 22.65
CA GLY A 136 45.11 -0.95 24.11
C GLY A 136 43.68 -0.77 24.62
N LEU A 137 42.69 -0.47 23.76
CA LEU A 137 41.29 -0.28 24.15
C LEU A 137 40.36 -1.34 23.56
N ALA A 138 40.67 -2.63 23.75
CA ALA A 138 39.82 -3.71 23.23
C ALA A 138 38.43 -3.67 23.90
N LEU A 139 37.39 -3.37 23.13
CA LEU A 139 36.00 -3.52 23.56
C LEU A 139 35.54 -4.92 23.16
N GLU A 140 35.35 -5.79 24.15
CA GLU A 140 34.77 -7.11 23.97
C GLU A 140 33.24 -6.99 23.91
N PHE A 141 32.63 -7.60 22.90
CA PHE A 141 31.18 -7.61 22.72
C PHE A 141 30.69 -9.05 22.48
N SER A 142 29.60 -9.43 23.13
CA SER A 142 28.97 -10.73 22.96
C SER A 142 27.45 -10.57 22.99
N HIS A 143 26.72 -11.40 22.23
CA HIS A 143 25.27 -11.50 22.33
C HIS A 143 24.80 -12.40 23.49
N GLN A 144 25.66 -12.80 24.44
CA GLN A 144 25.26 -13.67 25.56
C GLN A 144 24.08 -13.06 26.35
N GLY A 145 24.15 -11.77 26.72
CA GLY A 145 23.03 -11.12 27.42
C GLY A 145 21.74 -11.02 26.59
N VAL A 146 21.86 -11.06 25.26
CA VAL A 146 20.70 -11.15 24.35
C VAL A 146 20.13 -12.56 24.38
N ALA A 147 20.97 -13.59 24.35
CA ALA A 147 20.56 -14.99 24.47
C ALA A 147 19.89 -15.25 25.83
N ASP A 148 20.43 -14.70 26.92
CA ASP A 148 19.85 -14.80 28.26
C ASP A 148 18.46 -14.15 28.31
N SER A 149 18.29 -12.99 27.65
CA SER A 149 16.98 -12.33 27.53
C SER A 149 15.99 -13.16 26.71
N LEU A 150 16.44 -13.74 25.60
CA LEU A 150 15.61 -14.58 24.73
C LEU A 150 15.15 -15.86 25.44
N ALA A 151 16.02 -16.46 26.26
CA ALA A 151 15.72 -17.66 27.04
C ALA A 151 14.55 -17.45 28.02
N LEU A 152 14.33 -16.23 28.49
CA LEU A 152 13.20 -15.87 29.36
C LEU A 152 11.91 -15.56 28.58
N SER A 153 11.97 -15.49 27.25
CA SER A 153 10.83 -15.09 26.42
C SER A 153 9.95 -16.28 26.02
N VAL A 154 8.79 -15.99 25.43
CA VAL A 154 7.96 -16.99 24.73
C VAL A 154 8.63 -17.57 23.48
N HIS A 155 9.73 -16.97 23.03
CA HIS A 155 10.58 -17.43 21.93
C HIS A 155 11.90 -18.04 22.43
N ALA A 156 11.91 -18.61 23.65
CA ALA A 156 13.07 -19.32 24.17
C ALA A 156 13.57 -20.40 23.19
N PRO A 157 14.89 -20.68 23.12
CA PRO A 157 15.46 -21.64 22.17
C PRO A 157 14.75 -23.00 22.15
N GLU A 158 14.40 -23.52 23.33
CA GLU A 158 13.69 -24.79 23.52
C GLU A 158 12.31 -24.79 22.83
N LYS A 159 11.61 -23.65 22.85
CA LYS A 159 10.30 -23.51 22.21
C LYS A 159 10.43 -23.41 20.70
N LEU A 160 11.44 -22.69 20.21
CA LEU A 160 11.72 -22.57 18.77
C LEU A 160 12.18 -23.92 18.18
N ASP A 161 12.89 -24.73 18.95
CA ASP A 161 13.33 -26.07 18.54
C ASP A 161 12.21 -27.09 18.46
N ALA A 162 11.14 -26.87 19.22
CA ALA A 162 9.96 -27.73 19.20
C ALA A 162 9.07 -27.48 17.97
N LEU A 163 9.33 -26.43 17.18
CA LEU A 163 8.56 -26.10 16.00
C LEU A 163 9.01 -26.95 14.81
N GLU A 164 8.06 -27.64 14.18
CA GLU A 164 8.28 -28.40 12.96
C GLU A 164 7.89 -27.54 11.75
N PHE A 165 8.86 -27.27 10.88
CA PHE A 165 8.66 -26.53 9.63
C PHE A 165 8.85 -27.46 8.44
N ASP A 166 8.00 -27.33 7.41
CA ASP A 166 8.15 -28.05 6.15
C ASP A 166 8.06 -27.09 4.93
N PRO A 167 9.19 -26.82 4.24
CA PRO A 167 10.57 -27.14 4.59
C PRO A 167 11.10 -26.22 5.72
N PRO A 168 12.14 -26.65 6.46
CA PRO A 168 12.67 -25.83 7.54
C PRO A 168 13.38 -24.57 7.02
N PRO A 169 13.06 -23.38 7.59
CA PRO A 169 13.60 -22.09 7.14
C PRO A 169 15.07 -21.92 7.53
N LEU A 170 15.51 -22.60 8.59
CA LEU A 170 16.91 -22.71 8.98
C LEU A 170 17.41 -24.13 8.74
N ARG A 171 18.67 -24.24 8.32
CA ARG A 171 19.37 -25.52 8.22
C ARG A 171 19.72 -26.05 9.60
N GLU A 172 19.91 -27.36 9.68
CA GLU A 172 20.37 -28.01 10.91
C GLU A 172 21.64 -27.34 11.46
N GLY A 173 21.54 -26.77 12.66
CA GLY A 173 22.65 -26.09 13.32
C GLY A 173 22.98 -24.67 12.84
N GLN A 174 22.16 -24.05 12.00
CA GLN A 174 22.21 -22.60 11.83
C GLN A 174 21.76 -21.88 13.10
N SER A 175 22.28 -20.67 13.31
CA SER A 175 21.92 -19.86 14.48
C SER A 175 20.43 -19.51 14.44
N ARG A 176 19.73 -19.77 15.54
CA ARG A 176 18.30 -19.44 15.73
C ARG A 176 18.04 -17.94 15.62
N CYS A 177 19.05 -17.10 15.84
CA CYS A 177 18.93 -15.65 15.65
C CYS A 177 18.49 -15.29 14.22
N LEU A 178 18.78 -16.15 13.23
CA LEU A 178 18.41 -15.96 11.83
C LEU A 178 16.91 -16.16 11.55
N TYR A 179 16.13 -16.67 12.51
CA TYR A 179 14.66 -16.60 12.41
C TYR A 179 14.17 -15.15 12.36
N CYS A 180 14.86 -14.24 13.07
CA CYS A 180 14.41 -12.86 13.25
C CYS A 180 15.35 -11.82 12.61
N HIS A 181 16.63 -12.15 12.45
CA HIS A 181 17.66 -11.23 11.96
C HIS A 181 18.19 -11.63 10.59
N ASP A 182 18.30 -10.65 9.71
CA ASP A 182 18.99 -10.71 8.43
C ASP A 182 20.13 -9.68 8.36
N GLU A 183 21.07 -9.87 7.44
CA GLU A 183 22.13 -8.90 7.13
C GLU A 183 22.04 -8.52 5.64
N PRO A 184 22.10 -7.23 5.26
CA PRO A 184 22.32 -6.07 6.12
C PRO A 184 21.04 -5.51 6.75
N SER A 185 20.93 -5.60 8.07
CA SER A 185 19.84 -4.98 8.84
C SER A 185 20.14 -3.55 9.28
N PHE A 186 21.39 -3.08 9.15
CA PHE A 186 21.82 -1.75 9.62
C PHE A 186 22.15 -0.82 8.44
N GLY A 187 21.14 -0.12 7.92
CA GLY A 187 21.34 0.89 6.87
C GLY A 187 21.98 2.18 7.41
N PHE A 188 23.24 2.44 7.10
CA PHE A 188 23.95 3.66 7.53
C PHE A 188 23.44 4.96 6.85
N GLU A 189 22.79 4.87 5.69
CA GLU A 189 22.50 6.02 4.83
C GLU A 189 21.36 6.93 5.31
N ARG A 190 20.47 6.45 6.19
CA ARG A 190 19.30 7.22 6.67
C ARG A 190 19.46 7.77 8.10
N GLY A 191 20.57 7.47 8.78
CA GLY A 191 20.65 7.52 10.24
C GLY A 191 21.07 8.84 10.88
N VAL A 192 21.72 9.73 10.15
CA VAL A 192 22.38 10.89 10.77
C VAL A 192 21.49 12.13 10.60
N PRO A 193 21.11 12.85 11.67
CA PRO A 193 20.46 14.14 11.55
C PRO A 193 21.25 15.02 10.58
N GLU A 194 20.57 15.78 9.72
CA GLU A 194 21.23 16.57 8.67
C GLU A 194 22.35 17.46 9.23
N GLY A 195 22.18 18.01 10.43
CA GLY A 195 23.19 18.80 11.16
C GLY A 195 24.44 18.04 11.66
N PHE A 196 24.42 16.71 11.72
CA PHE A 196 25.61 15.88 11.97
C PHE A 196 26.26 15.38 10.66
N ARG A 197 25.51 15.33 9.55
CA ARG A 197 26.03 15.04 8.19
C ARG A 197 26.79 16.23 7.63
N ASP A 198 26.28 17.43 7.93
CA ASP A 198 27.01 18.66 7.65
C ASP A 198 28.27 18.66 8.52
N HIS A 199 29.43 18.92 7.92
CA HIS A 199 30.75 18.76 8.54
C HIS A 199 30.90 19.53 9.87
N SER A 200 29.98 20.46 10.21
CA SER A 200 29.95 21.24 11.44
C SER A 200 29.60 20.44 12.72
N GLY A 201 28.82 19.35 12.64
CA GLY A 201 28.42 18.59 13.83
C GLY A 201 29.54 17.69 14.36
N GLY A 202 30.11 16.86 13.48
CA GLY A 202 31.25 15.99 13.81
C GLY A 202 32.51 16.79 14.18
N THR A 203 32.80 17.88 13.46
CA THR A 203 33.98 18.71 13.78
C THR A 203 33.90 19.39 15.15
N ARG A 204 32.71 19.74 15.65
CA ARG A 204 32.53 20.29 17.01
C ARG A 204 32.93 19.26 18.07
N CYS A 205 32.49 18.02 17.90
CA CYS A 205 32.87 16.93 18.80
C CYS A 205 34.37 16.61 18.68
N ASP A 206 34.91 16.55 17.46
CA ASP A 206 36.34 16.33 17.21
C ASP A 206 37.21 17.41 17.84
N THR A 207 36.74 18.66 17.87
CA THR A 207 37.53 19.78 18.42
C THR A 207 37.96 19.53 19.87
N CYS A 208 37.14 18.85 20.66
CA CYS A 208 37.46 18.51 22.06
C CYS A 208 37.94 17.07 22.25
N HIS A 209 37.48 16.12 21.42
CA HIS A 209 37.66 14.70 21.67
C HIS A 209 38.61 13.97 20.72
N ARG A 210 39.09 14.60 19.65
CA ARG A 210 39.92 13.98 18.61
C ARG A 210 41.16 13.26 19.17
N GLU A 211 41.76 13.78 20.24
CA GLU A 211 42.96 13.21 20.86
C GLU A 211 42.65 12.19 21.97
N THR A 212 41.44 12.25 22.57
CA THR A 212 41.07 11.41 23.72
C THR A 212 40.22 10.20 23.35
N LEU A 213 39.51 10.23 22.22
CA LEU A 213 38.69 9.12 21.74
C LEU A 213 39.38 8.45 20.55
N PRO A 214 39.86 7.20 20.68
CA PRO A 214 40.47 6.45 19.58
C PRO A 214 39.44 5.89 18.58
N LEU A 215 38.24 6.47 18.55
CA LEU A 215 37.11 6.07 17.72
C LEU A 215 36.78 7.23 16.79
N GLU A 216 36.57 6.95 15.50
CA GLU A 216 36.01 7.96 14.61
C GLU A 216 34.66 8.41 15.17
N ILE A 217 34.54 9.68 15.55
CA ILE A 217 33.34 10.23 16.19
C ILE A 217 32.13 10.12 15.26
N SER A 218 32.35 10.25 13.95
CA SER A 218 31.35 9.96 12.92
C SER A 218 30.87 8.51 12.99
N TYR A 219 31.75 7.53 13.20
CA TYR A 219 31.34 6.14 13.38
C TYR A 219 30.55 5.93 14.67
N PHE A 220 31.01 6.48 15.79
CA PHE A 220 30.30 6.36 17.06
C PHE A 220 28.90 6.98 16.98
N ALA A 221 28.79 8.19 16.41
CA ALA A 221 27.51 8.85 16.19
C ALA A 221 26.61 8.04 15.25
N ASN A 222 27.15 7.49 14.16
CA ASN A 222 26.39 6.66 13.22
C ASN A 222 25.93 5.34 13.87
N HIS A 223 26.80 4.70 14.65
CA HIS A 223 26.51 3.46 15.37
C HIS A 223 25.39 3.67 16.39
N VAL A 224 25.50 4.69 17.23
CA VAL A 224 24.47 5.04 18.21
C VAL A 224 23.17 5.44 17.50
N ALA A 225 23.24 6.30 16.47
CA ALA A 225 22.04 6.73 15.74
C ALA A 225 21.30 5.58 15.04
N ALA A 226 22.03 4.60 14.49
CA ALA A 226 21.45 3.39 13.91
C ALA A 226 20.77 2.49 14.95
N ARG A 227 21.16 2.57 16.23
CA ARG A 227 20.57 1.80 17.35
C ARG A 227 19.44 2.54 18.06
N MET A 228 19.30 3.83 17.85
CA MET A 228 18.21 4.66 18.40
C MET A 228 16.95 4.66 17.51
N ARG A 229 16.94 3.89 16.42
CA ARG A 229 15.83 3.80 15.46
C ARG A 229 15.48 2.34 15.18
N PRO A 230 14.26 2.05 14.71
CA PRO A 230 13.91 0.71 14.25
C PRO A 230 14.89 0.22 13.18
N ALA A 231 15.49 -0.96 13.40
CA ALA A 231 16.42 -1.56 12.45
C ALA A 231 15.73 -1.99 11.15
N GLN A 232 14.46 -2.36 11.24
CA GLN A 232 13.64 -2.82 10.12
C GLN A 232 12.43 -1.92 9.94
N SER A 233 11.92 -1.86 8.70
CA SER A 233 10.62 -1.23 8.44
C SER A 233 9.50 -2.05 9.10
N VAL A 234 8.38 -1.39 9.40
CA VAL A 234 7.19 -2.07 9.96
C VAL A 234 6.74 -3.24 9.08
N ARG A 235 6.81 -3.06 7.76
CA ARG A 235 6.53 -4.12 6.79
C ARG A 235 7.50 -5.29 6.94
N ARG A 236 8.81 -5.03 7.00
CA ARG A 236 9.82 -6.10 7.14
C ARG A 236 9.63 -6.87 8.46
N LEU A 237 9.31 -6.17 9.55
CA LEU A 237 9.03 -6.83 10.82
C LEU A 237 7.81 -7.75 10.74
N ALA A 238 6.73 -7.33 10.06
CA ALA A 238 5.57 -8.17 9.83
C ALA A 238 5.91 -9.44 9.03
N GLN A 239 6.84 -9.35 8.06
CA GLN A 239 7.34 -10.53 7.32
C GLN A 239 8.10 -11.48 8.23
N VAL A 240 8.99 -10.95 9.08
CA VAL A 240 9.75 -11.74 10.05
C VAL A 240 8.81 -12.51 10.96
N CYS A 241 7.88 -11.81 11.62
CA CYS A 241 6.90 -12.45 12.49
C CYS A 241 5.98 -13.41 11.73
N GLY A 242 5.62 -13.07 10.49
CA GLY A 242 4.77 -13.87 9.60
C GLY A 242 5.34 -15.24 9.23
N THR A 243 6.66 -15.42 9.32
CA THR A 243 7.32 -16.73 9.11
C THR A 243 6.74 -17.82 10.00
N CYS A 244 6.35 -17.46 11.23
CA CYS A 244 5.73 -18.37 12.19
C CYS A 244 4.26 -18.00 12.42
N HIS A 245 3.94 -16.73 12.66
CA HIS A 245 2.61 -16.29 13.11
C HIS A 245 1.57 -16.14 12.00
N SER A 246 1.94 -16.34 10.73
CA SER A 246 1.01 -16.56 9.62
C SER A 246 1.14 -17.93 8.97
N ASN A 247 2.05 -18.77 9.45
CA ASN A 247 2.23 -20.10 8.90
C ASN A 247 1.14 -21.02 9.48
N PRO A 248 0.25 -21.61 8.65
CA PRO A 248 -0.83 -22.47 9.13
C PRO A 248 -0.35 -23.67 9.94
N ASP A 249 0.73 -24.33 9.51
CA ASP A 249 1.27 -25.53 10.16
C ASP A 249 1.81 -25.20 11.54
N ILE A 250 2.49 -24.06 11.67
CA ILE A 250 3.01 -23.58 12.95
C ILE A 250 1.87 -23.12 13.85
N ASN A 251 0.91 -22.37 13.30
CA ASN A 251 -0.26 -21.89 14.02
C ASN A 251 -1.10 -23.04 14.58
N GLU A 252 -1.24 -24.15 13.84
CA GLU A 252 -1.87 -25.38 14.34
C GLU A 252 -1.08 -26.00 15.50
N GLN A 253 0.25 -26.11 15.37
CA GLN A 253 1.13 -26.66 16.42
C GLN A 253 1.03 -25.85 17.74
N ILE A 254 0.97 -24.52 17.66
CA ILE A 254 0.90 -23.65 18.85
C ILE A 254 -0.53 -23.33 19.28
N GLY A 255 -1.55 -23.80 18.56
CA GLY A 255 -2.96 -23.55 18.83
C GLY A 255 -3.36 -22.07 18.76
N ARG A 256 -2.92 -21.36 17.71
CA ARG A 256 -3.20 -19.92 17.51
C ARG A 256 -3.72 -19.63 16.10
N HIS A 257 -4.40 -18.51 15.95
CA HIS A 257 -4.84 -17.98 14.66
C HIS A 257 -3.74 -17.11 14.01
N ASP A 258 -3.95 -16.69 12.77
CA ASP A 258 -3.02 -15.80 12.04
C ASP A 258 -2.96 -14.40 12.71
N ALA A 259 -1.94 -14.21 13.55
CA ALA A 259 -1.76 -12.97 14.29
C ALA A 259 -1.24 -11.85 13.39
N VAL A 260 -0.39 -12.15 12.41
CA VAL A 260 0.12 -11.12 11.48
C VAL A 260 -0.98 -10.70 10.50
N GLY A 261 -1.79 -11.64 10.01
CA GLY A 261 -2.96 -11.35 9.18
C GLY A 261 -3.93 -10.40 9.89
N SER A 262 -4.40 -10.76 11.09
CA SER A 262 -5.27 -9.88 11.90
C SER A 262 -4.64 -8.51 12.21
N TYR A 263 -3.33 -8.44 12.46
CA TYR A 263 -2.62 -7.16 12.60
C TYR A 263 -2.63 -6.34 11.29
N LEU A 264 -2.41 -6.97 10.14
CA LEU A 264 -2.44 -6.31 8.83
C LEU A 264 -3.83 -5.81 8.45
N HIS A 265 -4.89 -6.36 9.03
CA HIS A 265 -6.26 -5.84 8.92
C HIS A 265 -6.59 -4.68 9.87
N SER A 266 -5.77 -4.49 10.92
CA SER A 266 -5.86 -3.33 11.82
C SER A 266 -5.44 -2.04 11.12
N PHE A 267 -5.77 -0.89 11.73
CA PHE A 267 -5.31 0.39 11.21
C PHE A 267 -3.77 0.49 11.17
N HIS A 268 -3.07 -0.04 12.18
CA HIS A 268 -1.61 0.04 12.25
C HIS A 268 -0.93 -0.75 11.13
N GLY A 269 -1.41 -1.98 10.88
CA GLY A 269 -0.90 -2.81 9.79
C GLY A 269 -1.22 -2.21 8.41
N LYS A 270 -2.45 -1.71 8.21
CA LYS A 270 -2.84 -1.02 6.96
C LYS A 270 -2.02 0.25 6.71
N ALA A 271 -1.74 1.03 7.75
CA ALA A 271 -0.91 2.21 7.63
C ALA A 271 0.52 1.84 7.18
N SER A 272 1.08 0.75 7.71
CA SER A 272 2.38 0.20 7.29
C SER A 272 2.37 -0.21 5.81
N LEU A 273 1.34 -0.94 5.36
CA LEU A 273 1.21 -1.35 3.95
C LEU A 273 1.12 -0.15 3.00
N LEU A 274 0.50 0.94 3.44
CA LEU A 274 0.41 2.21 2.73
C LEU A 274 1.68 3.09 2.84
N GLY A 275 2.77 2.55 3.38
CA GLY A 275 4.08 3.19 3.43
C GLY A 275 4.29 4.13 4.62
N SER A 276 3.43 4.09 5.65
CA SER A 276 3.65 4.85 6.88
C SER A 276 4.73 4.20 7.73
N HIS A 277 5.74 4.97 8.09
CA HIS A 277 6.75 4.58 9.09
C HIS A 277 6.36 5.01 10.51
N ASP A 278 5.39 5.92 10.64
CA ASP A 278 4.84 6.39 11.92
C ASP A 278 3.59 5.58 12.31
N THR A 279 3.77 4.29 12.55
CA THR A 279 2.71 3.41 13.03
C THR A 279 3.28 2.36 13.97
N ALA A 280 2.48 1.91 14.94
CA ALA A 280 2.89 0.87 15.87
C ALA A 280 3.21 -0.42 15.11
N THR A 281 4.24 -1.11 15.56
CA THR A 281 4.75 -2.38 15.07
C THR A 281 4.44 -3.50 16.06
N CYS A 282 4.71 -4.75 15.69
CA CYS A 282 4.57 -5.89 16.59
C CYS A 282 5.38 -5.69 17.89
N MET A 283 6.58 -5.12 17.80
CA MET A 283 7.45 -4.90 18.96
C MET A 283 6.93 -3.81 19.90
N ASP A 284 6.26 -2.76 19.38
CA ASP A 284 5.74 -1.68 20.22
C ASP A 284 4.66 -2.17 21.21
N CYS A 285 4.00 -3.29 20.88
CA CYS A 285 3.01 -3.94 21.74
C CYS A 285 3.55 -5.17 22.46
N HIS A 286 4.34 -6.02 21.80
CA HIS A 286 4.78 -7.31 22.37
C HIS A 286 6.10 -7.26 23.15
N SER A 287 6.84 -6.14 23.08
CA SER A 287 8.04 -5.92 23.89
C SER A 287 7.81 -4.77 24.87
N SER A 288 8.29 -4.92 26.11
CA SER A 288 8.02 -3.92 27.14
C SER A 288 8.73 -2.60 26.84
N PRO A 289 8.06 -1.45 27.02
CA PRO A 289 8.72 -0.16 26.84
C PRO A 289 9.98 -0.06 27.70
N GLY A 290 11.13 0.14 27.06
CA GLY A 290 12.43 0.24 27.74
C GLY A 290 13.08 -1.09 28.12
N SER A 291 12.51 -2.24 27.75
CA SER A 291 13.15 -3.55 27.90
C SER A 291 13.88 -3.99 26.62
N ASN A 292 14.63 -5.09 26.71
CA ASN A 292 15.25 -5.71 25.54
C ASN A 292 14.15 -6.29 24.62
N GLN A 293 14.18 -5.97 23.33
CA GLN A 293 13.23 -6.49 22.32
C GLN A 293 13.23 -8.02 22.20
N HIS A 294 14.28 -8.70 22.68
CA HIS A 294 14.35 -10.17 22.74
C HIS A 294 13.57 -10.77 23.93
N LEU A 295 13.03 -9.94 24.83
CA LEU A 295 12.19 -10.37 25.95
C LEU A 295 10.71 -10.09 25.63
N MET A 296 10.06 -11.09 25.04
CA MET A 296 8.61 -11.08 24.79
C MET A 296 7.93 -12.05 25.76
N LEU A 297 7.05 -11.53 26.60
CA LEU A 297 6.40 -12.30 27.67
C LEU A 297 5.01 -12.78 27.24
N SER A 298 4.56 -13.88 27.85
CA SER A 298 3.22 -14.42 27.58
C SER A 298 2.13 -13.41 27.98
N PRO A 299 0.98 -13.35 27.29
CA PRO A 299 -0.11 -12.47 27.71
C PRO A 299 -0.65 -12.72 29.13
N GLN A 300 -0.37 -13.90 29.70
CA GLN A 300 -0.72 -14.28 31.07
C GLN A 300 0.27 -13.75 32.12
N ASP A 301 1.46 -13.32 31.70
CA ASP A 301 2.45 -12.73 32.60
C ASP A 301 2.06 -11.29 32.95
N GLU A 302 2.04 -10.94 34.23
CA GLU A 302 1.66 -9.61 34.73
C GLU A 302 2.60 -8.50 34.21
N MET A 303 3.85 -8.84 33.88
CA MET A 303 4.83 -7.90 33.33
C MET A 303 4.75 -7.77 31.81
N SER A 304 3.92 -8.58 31.15
CA SER A 304 3.74 -8.52 29.71
C SER A 304 2.99 -7.26 29.30
N PRO A 305 3.43 -6.51 28.29
CA PRO A 305 2.72 -5.30 27.84
C PRO A 305 1.40 -5.62 27.14
N VAL A 306 1.21 -6.87 26.71
CA VAL A 306 -0.06 -7.35 26.15
C VAL A 306 -0.94 -8.04 27.20
N ASN A 307 -0.54 -8.06 28.47
CA ASN A 307 -1.42 -8.47 29.56
C ASN A 307 -2.61 -7.51 29.66
N ALA A 308 -3.81 -8.02 29.94
CA ALA A 308 -5.04 -7.23 30.00
C ALA A 308 -4.95 -6.02 30.95
N GLU A 309 -4.23 -6.15 32.07
CA GLU A 309 -4.04 -5.08 33.06
C GLU A 309 -2.98 -4.04 32.62
N MET A 310 -2.00 -4.47 31.84
CA MET A 310 -0.90 -3.62 31.37
C MET A 310 -1.16 -2.96 30.01
N LEU A 311 -2.04 -3.54 29.20
CA LEU A 311 -2.38 -3.05 27.86
C LEU A 311 -2.78 -1.57 27.81
N PRO A 312 -3.57 -1.02 28.76
CA PRO A 312 -3.80 0.42 28.83
C PRO A 312 -2.52 1.24 28.86
N ASN A 313 -1.48 0.79 29.56
CA ASN A 313 -0.21 1.51 29.67
C ASN A 313 0.63 1.37 28.40
N THR A 314 0.54 0.22 27.72
CA THR A 314 1.18 -0.04 26.43
C THR A 314 0.64 0.89 25.33
N CYS A 315 -0.68 1.06 25.24
CA CYS A 315 -1.28 1.97 24.26
C CYS A 315 -0.96 3.44 24.56
N ARG A 316 -0.89 3.82 25.84
CA ARG A 316 -0.79 5.22 26.30
C ARG A 316 0.64 5.71 26.53
N THR A 317 1.63 5.03 25.97
CA THR A 317 3.01 5.52 25.98
C THR A 317 3.10 6.88 25.28
N THR A 318 4.18 7.62 25.56
CA THR A 318 4.43 8.94 24.96
C THR A 318 4.60 8.88 23.45
N SER A 319 5.01 7.73 22.91
CA SER A 319 5.21 7.50 21.48
C SER A 319 3.94 7.05 20.74
N CYS A 320 2.92 6.56 21.44
CA CYS A 320 1.69 6.02 20.84
C CYS A 320 0.50 6.96 21.08
N HIS A 321 -0.28 6.75 22.15
CA HIS A 321 -1.48 7.52 22.47
C HIS A 321 -1.35 8.29 23.80
N PRO A 322 -0.47 9.31 23.88
CA PRO A 322 -0.30 10.09 25.10
C PRO A 322 -1.61 10.79 25.51
N GLY A 323 -2.00 10.60 26.77
CA GLY A 323 -3.19 11.24 27.35
C GLY A 323 -4.53 10.61 26.95
N TYR A 324 -4.54 9.47 26.26
CA TYR A 324 -5.78 8.74 25.98
C TYR A 324 -6.30 8.07 27.27
N PRO A 325 -7.61 7.79 27.37
CA PRO A 325 -8.18 7.05 28.49
C PRO A 325 -7.76 5.58 28.46
N PRO A 326 -7.66 4.90 29.63
CA PRO A 326 -7.27 3.48 29.69
C PRO A 326 -8.25 2.57 28.94
N GLU A 327 -9.53 2.91 28.87
CA GLU A 327 -10.59 2.15 28.21
C GLU A 327 -10.34 1.95 26.70
N MET A 328 -9.45 2.74 26.09
CA MET A 328 -9.02 2.56 24.71
C MET A 328 -8.47 1.15 24.44
N SER A 329 -7.80 0.53 25.42
CA SER A 329 -7.24 -0.82 25.28
C SER A 329 -8.28 -1.92 25.07
N SER A 330 -9.57 -1.62 25.30
CA SER A 330 -10.67 -2.55 24.98
C SER A 330 -11.02 -2.59 23.48
N ALA A 331 -10.48 -1.68 22.67
CA ALA A 331 -10.50 -1.78 21.22
C ALA A 331 -9.52 -2.88 20.76
N ALA A 332 -9.97 -3.77 19.88
CA ALA A 332 -9.17 -4.93 19.48
C ALA A 332 -8.20 -4.53 18.36
N VAL A 333 -6.90 -4.71 18.59
CA VAL A 333 -5.87 -4.51 17.54
C VAL A 333 -5.80 -5.74 16.63
N HIS A 334 -5.82 -6.94 17.21
CA HIS A 334 -5.97 -8.21 16.49
C HIS A 334 -7.45 -8.61 16.49
N LEU A 335 -8.26 -7.94 15.67
CA LEU A 335 -9.69 -8.28 15.56
C LEU A 335 -9.88 -9.48 14.62
N ASP A 336 -9.81 -10.67 15.20
CA ASP A 336 -10.19 -11.90 14.52
C ASP A 336 -11.70 -12.14 14.68
N LEU A 337 -12.45 -11.99 13.60
CA LEU A 337 -13.91 -12.14 13.62
C LEU A 337 -14.34 -13.62 13.69
N ASP A 338 -13.45 -14.55 13.34
CA ASP A 338 -13.75 -15.98 13.37
C ASP A 338 -13.53 -16.59 14.77
N SER A 339 -12.91 -15.84 15.69
CA SER A 339 -12.70 -16.30 17.06
C SER A 339 -13.99 -16.26 17.89
N SER A 340 -14.07 -17.14 18.89
CA SER A 340 -15.18 -17.14 19.86
C SER A 340 -15.28 -15.87 20.71
N ASP A 341 -14.29 -14.99 20.63
CA ASP A 341 -14.13 -13.84 21.53
C ASP A 341 -14.97 -12.63 21.08
N TYR A 342 -15.35 -12.55 19.80
CA TYR A 342 -16.03 -11.39 19.20
C TYR A 342 -17.32 -11.71 18.43
N PRO A 343 -18.31 -12.40 19.03
CA PRO A 343 -19.50 -12.87 18.32
C PRO A 343 -20.42 -11.74 17.83
N LEU A 344 -20.45 -10.60 18.53
CA LEU A 344 -21.29 -9.46 18.14
C LEU A 344 -20.67 -8.71 16.96
N GLU A 345 -19.36 -8.50 16.98
CA GLU A 345 -18.61 -7.89 15.90
C GLU A 345 -18.73 -8.75 14.62
N PHE A 346 -18.61 -10.08 14.75
CA PHE A 346 -18.86 -11.02 13.65
C PHE A 346 -20.28 -10.88 13.09
N LEU A 347 -21.30 -10.87 13.95
CA LEU A 347 -22.70 -10.75 13.51
C LEU A 347 -22.95 -9.45 12.74
N VAL A 348 -22.38 -8.33 13.20
CA VAL A 348 -22.49 -7.04 12.51
C VAL A 348 -21.81 -7.10 11.15
N ALA A 349 -20.57 -7.61 11.07
CA ALA A 349 -19.86 -7.77 9.80
C ALA A 349 -20.63 -8.67 8.83
N ALA A 350 -21.07 -9.85 9.29
CA ALA A 350 -21.87 -10.79 8.49
C ALA A 350 -23.19 -10.17 8.00
N ALA A 351 -23.86 -9.37 8.84
CA ALA A 351 -25.08 -8.67 8.45
C ALA A 351 -24.84 -7.64 7.32
N PHE A 352 -23.74 -6.87 7.40
CA PHE A 352 -23.35 -5.94 6.34
C PHE A 352 -22.94 -6.65 5.05
N ILE A 353 -22.20 -7.75 5.14
CA ILE A 353 -21.83 -8.57 3.98
C ILE A 353 -23.08 -9.12 3.31
N LEU A 354 -24.01 -9.70 4.08
CA LEU A 354 -25.28 -10.22 3.56
C LEU A 354 -26.12 -9.10 2.93
N LEU A 355 -26.26 -7.96 3.60
CA LEU A 355 -26.97 -6.78 3.08
C LEU A 355 -26.36 -6.35 1.74
N THR A 356 -25.04 -6.30 1.65
CA THR A 356 -24.31 -5.90 0.44
C THR A 356 -24.50 -6.92 -0.67
N ALA A 357 -24.32 -8.21 -0.39
CA ALA A 357 -24.48 -9.28 -1.37
C ALA A 357 -25.90 -9.34 -1.93
N VAL A 358 -26.93 -9.26 -1.08
CA VAL A 358 -28.34 -9.27 -1.50
C VAL A 358 -28.66 -8.04 -2.34
N THR A 359 -28.31 -6.84 -1.85
CA THR A 359 -28.60 -5.59 -2.56
C THR A 359 -27.90 -5.56 -3.91
N MET A 360 -26.61 -5.90 -3.95
CA MET A 360 -25.85 -5.91 -5.21
C MET A 360 -26.40 -6.94 -6.18
N THR A 361 -26.70 -8.16 -5.75
CA THR A 361 -27.25 -9.20 -6.63
C THR A 361 -28.55 -8.73 -7.30
N VAL A 362 -29.47 -8.17 -6.52
CA VAL A 362 -30.76 -7.68 -7.05
C VAL A 362 -30.55 -6.54 -8.05
N PHE A 363 -29.75 -5.54 -7.72
CA PHE A 363 -29.60 -4.37 -8.59
C PHE A 363 -28.69 -4.63 -9.80
N PHE A 364 -27.66 -5.48 -9.68
CA PHE A 364 -26.91 -5.96 -10.84
C PHE A 364 -27.81 -6.74 -11.78
N ALA A 365 -28.65 -7.64 -11.26
CA ALA A 365 -29.61 -8.37 -12.09
C ALA A 365 -30.54 -7.40 -12.83
N VAL A 366 -31.08 -6.38 -12.16
CA VAL A 366 -31.91 -5.36 -12.81
C VAL A 366 -31.14 -4.62 -13.91
N VAL A 367 -29.93 -4.12 -13.63
CA VAL A 367 -29.12 -3.38 -14.61
C VAL A 367 -28.77 -4.24 -15.82
N ILE A 368 -28.32 -5.48 -15.60
CA ILE A 368 -27.96 -6.43 -16.66
C ILE A 368 -29.18 -6.79 -17.49
N LEU A 369 -30.33 -7.07 -16.86
CA LEU A 369 -31.56 -7.35 -17.58
C LEU A 369 -32.10 -6.14 -18.33
N GLU A 370 -31.98 -4.91 -17.80
CA GLU A 370 -32.30 -3.68 -18.52
C GLU A 370 -31.44 -3.53 -19.77
N LEU A 371 -30.14 -3.83 -19.68
CA LEU A 371 -29.21 -3.78 -20.80
C LEU A 371 -29.55 -4.83 -21.87
N ILE A 372 -29.82 -6.07 -21.47
CA ILE A 372 -30.27 -7.13 -22.39
C ILE A 372 -31.57 -6.72 -23.08
N ASN A 373 -32.53 -6.18 -22.32
CA ASN A 373 -33.77 -5.67 -22.89
C ASN A 373 -33.53 -4.50 -23.83
N ALA A 374 -32.58 -3.60 -23.57
CA ALA A 374 -32.23 -2.52 -24.49
C ALA A 374 -31.67 -3.04 -25.83
N VAL A 375 -31.04 -4.23 -25.85
CA VAL A 375 -30.59 -4.90 -27.08
C VAL A 375 -31.77 -5.52 -27.85
N VAL A 376 -32.63 -6.24 -27.14
CA VAL A 376 -33.70 -7.07 -27.72
C VAL A 376 -34.96 -6.25 -28.07
N ARG A 377 -35.31 -5.27 -27.24
CA ARG A 377 -36.56 -4.51 -27.34
C ARG A 377 -36.61 -3.69 -28.63
N ARG A 378 -37.77 -3.79 -29.29
CA ARG A 378 -38.14 -2.94 -30.43
C ARG A 378 -38.99 -1.79 -29.92
N ARG A 379 -38.78 -0.58 -30.45
CA ARG A 379 -39.64 0.58 -30.17
C ARG A 379 -41.10 0.24 -30.51
N THR A 380 -42.02 0.48 -29.58
CA THR A 380 -43.45 0.26 -29.79
C THR A 380 -44.13 1.52 -30.36
N PRO A 381 -45.31 1.38 -31.01
CA PRO A 381 -46.16 2.52 -31.36
C PRO A 381 -46.44 3.47 -30.19
N GLU A 382 -46.62 2.91 -29.00
CA GLU A 382 -46.83 3.68 -27.77
C GLU A 382 -45.63 4.57 -27.42
N ASP A 383 -44.39 4.08 -27.59
CA ASP A 383 -43.18 4.88 -27.35
C ASP A 383 -43.22 6.19 -28.15
N VAL A 384 -43.65 6.11 -29.42
CA VAL A 384 -43.75 7.28 -30.32
C VAL A 384 -44.87 8.23 -29.88
N ARG A 385 -46.02 7.69 -29.46
CA ARG A 385 -47.14 8.49 -28.93
C ARG A 385 -46.70 9.29 -27.70
N PHE A 386 -45.99 8.65 -26.78
CA PHE A 386 -45.44 9.29 -25.58
C PHE A 386 -44.35 10.33 -25.90
N GLU A 387 -43.47 10.07 -26.88
CA GLU A 387 -42.48 11.06 -27.32
C GLU A 387 -43.15 12.34 -27.84
N ARG A 388 -44.22 12.24 -28.62
CA ARG A 388 -45.00 13.40 -29.09
C ARG A 388 -45.65 14.13 -27.92
N LEU A 389 -46.22 13.39 -26.96
CA LEU A 389 -46.86 13.97 -25.78
C LEU A 389 -45.86 14.76 -24.92
N VAL A 390 -44.66 14.22 -24.69
CA VAL A 390 -43.59 14.94 -23.96
C VAL A 390 -43.16 16.20 -24.71
N ARG A 391 -43.08 16.17 -26.05
CA ARG A 391 -42.75 17.36 -26.85
C ARG A 391 -43.84 18.43 -26.73
N ALA A 392 -45.13 18.04 -26.76
CA ALA A 392 -46.24 18.96 -26.54
C ALA A 392 -46.23 19.55 -25.11
N LEU A 393 -45.91 18.74 -24.10
CA LEU A 393 -45.75 19.22 -22.73
C LEU A 393 -44.60 20.23 -22.57
N ARG A 394 -43.53 20.11 -23.36
CA ARG A 394 -42.39 21.05 -23.33
C ARG A 394 -42.68 22.40 -23.98
N THR A 395 -43.61 22.47 -24.93
CA THR A 395 -44.03 23.75 -25.54
C THR A 395 -44.97 24.53 -24.63
N HIS A 396 -45.72 23.84 -23.76
CA HIS A 396 -46.53 24.48 -22.74
C HIS A 396 -45.65 25.07 -21.61
N PRO A 397 -45.77 26.36 -21.24
CA PRO A 397 -44.91 26.99 -20.22
C PRO A 397 -44.96 26.28 -18.86
N GLU A 398 -46.16 25.92 -18.40
CA GLU A 398 -46.33 25.17 -17.16
C GLU A 398 -45.88 23.72 -17.28
N GLY A 399 -46.07 23.09 -18.45
CA GLY A 399 -45.62 21.73 -18.70
C GLY A 399 -44.10 21.64 -18.66
N ARG A 400 -43.40 22.59 -19.29
CA ARG A 400 -41.94 22.73 -19.22
C ARG A 400 -41.44 22.89 -17.78
N ARG A 401 -42.13 23.69 -16.96
CA ARG A 401 -41.78 23.89 -15.55
C ARG A 401 -42.01 22.63 -14.72
N LEU A 402 -43.13 21.92 -14.93
CA LEU A 402 -43.48 20.72 -14.17
C LEU A 402 -42.62 19.49 -14.57
N LEU A 403 -42.20 19.43 -15.83
CA LEU A 403 -41.23 18.46 -16.36
C LEU A 403 -39.80 18.69 -15.86
N GLN A 404 -39.48 19.86 -15.28
CA GLN A 404 -38.18 20.10 -14.68
C GLN A 404 -37.95 19.10 -13.53
N ARG A 405 -36.86 18.34 -13.63
CA ARG A 405 -36.47 17.30 -12.66
C ARG A 405 -35.81 17.92 -11.45
N MET A 406 -34.81 18.77 -11.67
CA MET A 406 -34.00 19.40 -10.62
C MET A 406 -33.94 20.92 -10.78
N THR A 407 -34.15 21.62 -9.68
CA THR A 407 -33.90 23.07 -9.57
C THR A 407 -32.40 23.35 -9.51
N VAL A 408 -31.99 24.60 -9.78
CA VAL A 408 -30.58 25.03 -9.66
C VAL A 408 -30.02 24.70 -8.27
N HIS A 409 -30.82 24.94 -7.25
CA HIS A 409 -30.46 24.71 -5.85
C HIS A 409 -30.21 23.23 -5.53
N GLU A 410 -31.07 22.33 -6.03
CA GLU A 410 -30.89 20.88 -5.89
C GLU A 410 -29.67 20.38 -6.67
N ARG A 411 -29.35 20.97 -7.83
CA ARG A 411 -28.14 20.62 -8.60
C ARG A 411 -26.87 21.03 -7.88
N VAL A 412 -26.82 22.20 -7.27
CA VAL A 412 -25.65 22.65 -6.48
C VAL A 412 -25.43 21.72 -5.30
N GLN A 413 -26.48 21.37 -4.56
CA GLN A 413 -26.38 20.39 -3.47
C GLN A 413 -25.88 19.03 -3.96
N HIS A 414 -26.40 18.55 -5.09
CA HIS A 414 -25.96 17.29 -5.68
C HIS A 414 -24.47 17.32 -6.08
N TRP A 415 -24.01 18.36 -6.76
CA TRP A 415 -22.58 18.45 -7.13
C TRP A 415 -21.67 18.61 -5.92
N ALA A 416 -22.10 19.33 -4.89
CA ALA A 416 -21.38 19.38 -3.61
C ALA A 416 -21.25 17.97 -3.01
N LEU A 417 -22.35 17.21 -2.98
CA LEU A 417 -22.37 15.81 -2.54
C LEU A 417 -21.42 14.93 -3.36
N VAL A 418 -21.49 15.00 -4.70
CA VAL A 418 -20.67 14.20 -5.62
C VAL A 418 -19.18 14.46 -5.40
N VAL A 419 -18.76 15.73 -5.35
CA VAL A 419 -17.35 16.08 -5.16
C VAL A 419 -16.84 15.60 -3.80
N SER A 420 -17.63 15.79 -2.74
CA SER A 420 -17.25 15.35 -1.40
C SER A 420 -17.20 13.84 -1.27
N PHE A 421 -18.17 13.13 -1.85
CA PHE A 421 -18.22 11.67 -1.85
C PHE A 421 -17.04 11.09 -2.63
N ALA A 422 -16.72 11.66 -3.80
CA ALA A 422 -15.57 11.22 -4.59
C ALA A 422 -14.25 11.38 -3.81
N LEU A 423 -14.04 12.51 -3.14
CA LEU A 423 -12.85 12.71 -2.29
C LEU A 423 -12.78 11.73 -1.13
N LEU A 424 -13.92 11.43 -0.48
CA LEU A 424 -13.99 10.45 0.60
C LEU A 424 -13.67 9.03 0.11
N VAL A 425 -14.18 8.63 -1.05
CA VAL A 425 -13.88 7.33 -1.67
C VAL A 425 -12.40 7.25 -2.04
N LEU A 426 -11.85 8.28 -2.71
CA LEU A 426 -10.45 8.30 -3.13
C LEU A 426 -9.47 8.24 -1.96
N THR A 427 -9.84 8.77 -0.80
CA THR A 427 -8.98 8.75 0.40
C THR A 427 -9.27 7.58 1.34
N GLY A 428 -10.49 7.05 1.34
CA GLY A 428 -10.92 5.96 2.23
C GLY A 428 -10.71 4.56 1.67
N MET A 429 -10.98 4.33 0.37
CA MET A 429 -10.82 3.00 -0.24
C MET A 429 -9.39 2.46 -0.20
N PRO A 430 -8.33 3.29 -0.35
CA PRO A 430 -6.96 2.81 -0.17
C PRO A 430 -6.69 2.17 1.21
N ILE A 431 -7.39 2.59 2.27
CA ILE A 431 -7.27 1.97 3.61
C ILE A 431 -7.97 0.61 3.64
N LYS A 432 -9.09 0.44 2.93
CA LYS A 432 -9.77 -0.85 2.87
C LYS A 432 -8.90 -1.89 2.13
N PHE A 433 -8.27 -1.47 1.03
CA PHE A 433 -7.47 -2.31 0.12
C PHE A 433 -5.96 -2.02 0.23
N ALA A 434 -5.46 -1.87 1.45
CA ALA A 434 -4.08 -1.43 1.71
C ALA A 434 -3.01 -2.41 1.18
N ASP A 435 -3.40 -3.67 0.97
CA ASP A 435 -2.63 -4.76 0.40
C ASP A 435 -2.43 -4.68 -1.13
N THR A 436 -3.07 -3.71 -1.81
CA THR A 436 -3.02 -3.59 -3.27
C THR A 436 -2.13 -2.45 -3.76
N ASP A 437 -1.45 -2.64 -4.89
CA ASP A 437 -0.52 -1.64 -5.46
C ASP A 437 -1.18 -0.30 -5.80
N TRP A 438 -2.44 -0.34 -6.26
CA TRP A 438 -3.16 0.88 -6.63
C TRP A 438 -3.48 1.75 -5.40
N ALA A 439 -3.71 1.13 -4.23
CA ALA A 439 -3.97 1.87 -2.99
C ALA A 439 -2.75 2.72 -2.60
N LEU A 440 -1.56 2.13 -2.66
CA LEU A 440 -0.31 2.85 -2.42
C LEU A 440 -0.10 3.97 -3.45
N ALA A 441 -0.40 3.74 -4.73
CA ALA A 441 -0.30 4.76 -5.77
C ALA A 441 -1.21 5.96 -5.50
N VAL A 442 -2.45 5.72 -5.04
CA VAL A 442 -3.39 6.79 -4.66
C VAL A 442 -2.92 7.54 -3.42
N VAL A 443 -2.40 6.86 -2.40
CA VAL A 443 -1.84 7.54 -1.21
C VAL A 443 -0.66 8.42 -1.59
N ARG A 444 0.25 7.93 -2.45
CA ARG A 444 1.38 8.71 -2.98
C ARG A 444 0.94 9.90 -3.84
N PHE A 445 -0.20 9.81 -4.52
CA PHE A 445 -0.77 10.96 -5.24
C PHE A 445 -1.13 12.11 -4.29
N PHE A 446 -1.58 11.81 -3.06
CA PHE A 446 -1.77 12.80 -2.00
C PHE A 446 -0.47 13.15 -1.24
N GLY A 447 0.67 12.61 -1.68
CA GLY A 447 1.97 12.71 -1.03
C GLY A 447 2.20 11.57 -0.05
N GLU A 448 1.54 11.63 1.10
CA GLU A 448 1.68 10.67 2.20
C GLU A 448 0.32 10.35 2.84
N LEU A 449 0.27 9.28 3.65
CA LEU A 449 -0.96 8.83 4.32
C LEU A 449 -1.57 9.92 5.22
N GLN A 450 -0.75 10.75 5.86
CA GLN A 450 -1.18 11.86 6.72
C GLN A 450 -2.02 12.88 5.94
N ASN A 451 -1.62 13.21 4.72
CA ASN A 451 -2.34 14.14 3.84
C ASN A 451 -3.67 13.54 3.37
N ALA A 452 -3.66 12.26 2.94
CA ALA A 452 -4.89 11.57 2.55
C ALA A 452 -5.91 11.55 3.71
N ARG A 453 -5.46 11.28 4.94
CA ARG A 453 -6.29 11.33 6.15
C ARG A 453 -6.83 12.73 6.45
N LEU A 454 -6.04 13.78 6.23
CA LEU A 454 -6.49 15.16 6.41
C LEU A 454 -7.61 15.49 5.41
N VAL A 455 -7.38 15.21 4.12
CA VAL A 455 -8.38 15.42 3.06
C VAL A 455 -9.66 14.63 3.35
N HIS A 456 -9.54 13.38 3.81
CA HIS A 456 -10.68 12.56 4.21
C HIS A 456 -11.52 13.24 5.29
N ARG A 457 -10.91 13.69 6.39
CA ARG A 457 -11.63 14.37 7.48
C ARG A 457 -12.26 15.69 7.03
N SER A 458 -11.54 16.49 6.22
CA SER A 458 -12.08 17.75 5.68
C SER A 458 -13.28 17.51 4.75
N ALA A 459 -13.21 16.52 3.87
CA ALA A 459 -14.32 16.11 3.01
C ALA A 459 -15.49 15.55 3.83
N GLY A 460 -15.21 14.83 4.91
CA GLY A 460 -16.19 14.32 5.87
C GLY A 460 -16.97 15.42 6.58
N VAL A 461 -16.28 16.44 7.11
CA VAL A 461 -16.93 17.62 7.70
C VAL A 461 -17.80 18.34 6.66
N PHE A 462 -17.29 18.49 5.44
CA PHE A 462 -18.01 19.17 4.38
C PHE A 462 -19.27 18.41 3.94
N ILE A 463 -19.22 17.08 3.76
CA ILE A 463 -20.40 16.30 3.37
C ILE A 463 -21.46 16.27 4.49
N ILE A 464 -21.04 16.25 5.76
CA ILE A 464 -21.94 16.39 6.91
C ILE A 464 -22.64 17.75 6.87
N ALA A 465 -21.91 18.83 6.60
CA ALA A 465 -22.50 20.16 6.46
C ALA A 465 -23.49 20.24 5.29
N VAL A 466 -23.17 19.64 4.14
CA VAL A 466 -24.08 19.52 2.98
C VAL A 466 -25.36 18.76 3.34
N PHE A 467 -25.24 17.68 4.12
CA PHE A 467 -26.40 16.90 4.58
C PHE A 467 -27.27 17.65 5.58
N LEU A 468 -26.67 18.31 6.57
CA LEU A 468 -27.40 19.15 7.53
C LEU A 468 -28.10 20.31 6.82
N TYR A 469 -27.45 20.92 5.83
CA TYR A 469 -28.06 21.92 4.96
C TYR A 469 -29.27 21.35 4.21
N HIS A 470 -29.15 20.14 3.66
CA HIS A 470 -30.24 19.47 2.95
C HIS A 470 -31.44 19.21 3.87
N ILE A 471 -31.20 18.72 5.10
CA ILE A 471 -32.25 18.54 6.11
C ILE A 471 -32.93 19.87 6.41
N GLY A 472 -32.14 20.93 6.68
CA GLY A 472 -32.66 22.28 6.91
C GLY A 472 -33.53 22.79 5.75
N TYR A 473 -33.07 22.58 4.51
CA TYR A 473 -33.81 22.91 3.29
C TYR A 473 -35.17 22.18 3.21
N LEU A 474 -35.20 20.88 3.50
CA LEU A 474 -36.43 20.09 3.52
C LEU A 474 -37.40 20.56 4.62
N VAL A 475 -36.89 20.85 5.82
CA VAL A 475 -37.70 21.35 6.94
C VAL A 475 -38.31 22.72 6.59
N VAL A 476 -37.52 23.65 6.07
CA VAL A 476 -37.99 24.99 5.68
C VAL A 476 -39.06 24.88 4.58
N ARG A 477 -38.84 24.06 3.54
CA ARG A 477 -39.86 23.82 2.50
C ARG A 477 -41.12 23.17 3.05
N GLY A 478 -40.98 22.18 3.94
CA GLY A 478 -42.08 21.49 4.59
C GLY A 478 -42.95 22.45 5.42
N VAL A 479 -42.33 23.30 6.24
CA VAL A 479 -43.02 24.31 7.06
C VAL A 479 -43.69 25.38 6.19
N ARG A 480 -43.03 25.85 5.12
CA ARG A 480 -43.64 26.80 4.18
C ARG A 480 -44.87 26.21 3.50
N LYS A 481 -44.80 24.95 3.05
CA LYS A 481 -45.93 24.25 2.44
C LYS A 481 -47.06 24.04 3.45
N LEU A 482 -46.75 23.61 4.68
CA LEU A 482 -47.73 23.48 5.75
C LEU A 482 -48.47 24.79 6.03
N ARG A 483 -47.74 25.91 6.13
CA ARG A 483 -48.35 27.24 6.35
C ARG A 483 -49.25 27.63 5.18
N ALA A 484 -48.85 27.34 3.94
CA ALA A 484 -49.69 27.60 2.75
C ALA A 484 -50.97 26.74 2.73
N GLU A 485 -50.86 25.46 3.04
CA GLU A 485 -51.99 24.52 3.12
C GLU A 485 -53.00 24.91 4.22
N ARG A 486 -52.50 25.30 5.40
CA ARG A 486 -53.34 25.80 6.50
C ARG A 486 -54.02 27.12 6.17
N ARG A 487 -53.33 28.04 5.49
CA ARG A 487 -53.94 29.29 4.97
C ARG A 487 -55.02 29.02 3.94
N ALA A 488 -54.88 27.95 3.16
CA ALA A 488 -55.90 27.49 2.22
C ALA A 488 -57.04 26.67 2.88
N GLY A 489 -57.14 26.67 4.22
CA GLY A 489 -58.21 26.01 4.97
C GLY A 489 -58.10 24.48 5.05
N ARG A 490 -57.01 23.87 4.55
CA ARG A 490 -56.83 22.41 4.54
C ARG A 490 -56.22 21.92 5.85
N ARG A 491 -56.77 20.83 6.40
CA ARG A 491 -56.20 20.13 7.56
C ARG A 491 -54.92 19.41 7.14
N ALA A 492 -53.79 20.11 7.24
CA ALA A 492 -52.46 19.57 6.93
C ALA A 492 -51.61 19.42 8.20
N SER A 493 -50.90 18.30 8.30
CA SER A 493 -49.85 18.02 9.30
C SER A 493 -48.50 17.86 8.61
N LEU A 494 -47.40 18.11 9.34
CA LEU A 494 -46.05 17.90 8.79
C LEU A 494 -45.83 16.43 8.40
N LEU A 495 -46.26 15.51 9.25
CA LEU A 495 -46.15 14.07 9.00
C LEU A 495 -46.97 13.65 7.77
N GLY A 496 -48.18 14.19 7.60
CA GLY A 496 -49.00 13.93 6.42
C GLY A 496 -48.38 14.48 5.14
N LEU A 497 -47.74 15.65 5.18
CA LEU A 497 -47.01 16.21 4.04
C LEU A 497 -45.73 15.43 3.71
N ALA A 498 -45.03 14.93 4.74
CA ALA A 498 -43.87 14.07 4.57
C ALA A 498 -44.29 12.72 3.94
N ALA A 499 -45.30 12.05 4.48
CA ALA A 499 -45.84 10.80 3.95
C ALA A 499 -46.37 10.94 2.50
N ALA A 500 -46.95 12.09 2.17
CA ALA A 500 -47.41 12.40 0.83
C ALA A 500 -46.28 12.82 -0.14
N HIS A 501 -45.04 13.00 0.35
CA HIS A 501 -43.94 13.43 -0.50
C HIS A 501 -43.65 12.38 -1.60
N PRO A 502 -43.40 12.79 -2.86
CA PRO A 502 -43.18 11.86 -3.96
C PRO A 502 -41.99 10.91 -3.77
N MET A 503 -41.01 11.27 -2.93
CA MET A 503 -39.84 10.44 -2.61
C MET A 503 -40.09 9.41 -1.49
N MET A 504 -41.28 9.35 -0.89
CA MET A 504 -41.58 8.30 0.08
C MET A 504 -41.77 6.97 -0.64
N LEU A 505 -41.18 5.90 -0.07
CA LEU A 505 -41.47 4.54 -0.49
C LEU A 505 -42.88 4.17 -0.04
N ARG A 506 -43.69 3.73 -0.98
CA ARG A 506 -45.04 3.20 -0.76
C ARG A 506 -45.03 1.69 -1.05
N PRO A 507 -45.89 0.89 -0.41
CA PRO A 507 -46.00 -0.54 -0.72
C PRO A 507 -46.22 -0.83 -2.22
N ARG A 508 -46.94 0.06 -2.91
CA ARG A 508 -47.13 0.01 -4.37
C ARG A 508 -45.81 0.06 -5.15
N ASP A 509 -44.79 0.77 -4.68
CA ASP A 509 -43.50 0.87 -5.37
C ASP A 509 -42.77 -0.50 -5.40
N ILE A 510 -42.91 -1.31 -4.35
CA ILE A 510 -42.34 -2.68 -4.30
C ILE A 510 -43.05 -3.58 -5.32
N VAL A 511 -44.39 -3.48 -5.40
CA VAL A 511 -45.18 -4.22 -6.39
C VAL A 511 -44.79 -3.81 -7.82
N GLU A 512 -44.66 -2.50 -8.08
CA GLU A 512 -44.22 -1.99 -9.39
C GLU A 512 -42.78 -2.39 -9.72
N PHE A 513 -41.90 -2.51 -8.73
CA PHE A 513 -40.55 -3.05 -8.92
C PHE A 513 -40.59 -4.55 -9.28
N GLY A 514 -41.42 -5.35 -8.61
CA GLY A 514 -41.64 -6.75 -8.99
C GLY A 514 -42.20 -6.88 -10.41
N HIS A 515 -43.13 -6.00 -10.80
CA HIS A 515 -43.63 -5.93 -12.17
C HIS A 515 -42.55 -5.56 -13.19
N LEU A 516 -41.62 -4.67 -12.82
CA LEU A 516 -40.47 -4.33 -13.66
C LEU A 516 -39.57 -5.56 -13.83
N PHE A 517 -39.27 -6.28 -12.75
CA PHE A 517 -38.45 -7.48 -12.81
C PHE A 517 -39.08 -8.57 -13.70
N LEU A 518 -40.38 -8.84 -13.55
CA LEU A 518 -41.13 -9.77 -14.41
C LEU A 518 -41.18 -9.31 -15.87
N TYR A 519 -41.30 -8.00 -16.11
CA TYR A 519 -41.20 -7.43 -17.45
C TYR A 519 -39.82 -7.64 -18.06
N LEU A 520 -38.76 -7.41 -17.29
CA LEU A 520 -37.38 -7.59 -17.72
C LEU A 520 -37.02 -9.07 -18.01
N LEU A 521 -37.66 -10.01 -17.31
CA LEU A 521 -37.58 -11.44 -17.63
C LEU A 521 -38.45 -11.87 -18.84
N GLY A 522 -39.23 -10.95 -19.41
CA GLY A 522 -40.15 -11.23 -20.52
C GLY A 522 -41.45 -11.95 -20.11
N LEU A 523 -41.67 -12.15 -18.81
CA LEU A 523 -42.89 -12.79 -18.28
C LEU A 523 -44.10 -11.85 -18.29
N ARG A 524 -43.86 -10.53 -18.32
CA ARG A 524 -44.89 -9.51 -18.49
C ARG A 524 -44.66 -8.73 -19.80
N ARG A 525 -45.73 -8.47 -20.54
CA ARG A 525 -45.66 -7.75 -21.83
C ARG A 525 -45.54 -6.23 -21.69
N GLU A 526 -46.11 -5.67 -20.64
CA GLU A 526 -46.19 -4.23 -20.42
C GLU A 526 -45.24 -3.79 -19.30
N ARG A 527 -44.49 -2.72 -19.56
CA ARG A 527 -43.62 -2.09 -18.57
C ARG A 527 -44.49 -1.32 -17.56
N PRO A 528 -44.22 -1.41 -16.25
CA PRO A 528 -44.97 -0.64 -15.26
C PRO A 528 -44.85 0.87 -15.52
N ALA A 529 -45.98 1.57 -15.42
CA ALA A 529 -46.07 3.02 -15.58
C ALA A 529 -45.69 3.73 -14.28
N PHE A 530 -44.39 3.93 -14.07
CA PHE A 530 -43.90 4.65 -12.90
C PHE A 530 -44.36 6.11 -12.88
N GLY A 531 -44.60 6.62 -11.67
CA GLY A 531 -44.90 8.02 -11.41
C GLY A 531 -43.67 8.94 -11.54
N ARG A 532 -43.70 10.09 -10.85
CA ARG A 532 -42.63 11.10 -10.97
C ARG A 532 -41.26 10.53 -10.64
N TYR A 533 -41.16 9.65 -9.64
CA TYR A 533 -39.94 8.93 -9.32
C TYR A 533 -40.20 7.43 -9.35
N GLY A 534 -39.31 6.67 -9.99
CA GLY A 534 -39.38 5.21 -9.99
C GLY A 534 -38.89 4.62 -8.67
N PHE A 535 -39.12 3.32 -8.45
CA PHE A 535 -38.62 2.62 -7.25
C PHE A 535 -37.10 2.77 -7.10
N HIS A 536 -36.34 2.62 -8.19
CA HIS A 536 -34.88 2.75 -8.16
C HIS A 536 -34.42 4.12 -7.63
N GLU A 537 -34.97 5.22 -8.15
CA GLU A 537 -34.60 6.59 -7.72
C GLU A 537 -34.96 6.85 -6.25
N LYS A 538 -36.11 6.32 -5.80
CA LYS A 538 -36.53 6.44 -4.40
C LYS A 538 -35.63 5.63 -3.48
N PHE A 539 -35.29 4.41 -3.87
CA PHE A 539 -34.38 3.56 -3.12
C PHE A 539 -32.99 4.19 -3.04
N GLU A 540 -32.43 4.67 -4.16
CA GLU A 540 -31.14 5.38 -4.18
C GLU A 540 -31.13 6.59 -3.23
N TYR A 541 -32.19 7.41 -3.28
CA TYR A 541 -32.31 8.57 -2.41
C TYR A 541 -32.30 8.18 -0.92
N TRP A 542 -33.07 7.15 -0.55
CA TRP A 542 -33.15 6.71 0.85
C TRP A 542 -31.92 5.94 1.31
N ALA A 543 -31.29 5.16 0.43
CA ALA A 543 -30.03 4.50 0.71
C ALA A 543 -28.96 5.53 1.07
N VAL A 544 -28.80 6.59 0.26
CA VAL A 544 -27.88 7.69 0.60
C VAL A 544 -28.34 8.43 1.85
N PHE A 545 -29.64 8.75 2.00
CA PHE A 545 -30.15 9.47 3.15
C PHE A 545 -29.92 8.73 4.48
N TRP A 546 -29.98 7.40 4.48
CA TRP A 546 -29.69 6.54 5.64
C TRP A 546 -28.18 6.31 5.82
N GLY A 547 -27.45 6.07 4.74
CA GLY A 547 -25.99 5.89 4.75
C GLY A 547 -25.27 7.13 5.29
N MET A 548 -25.81 8.35 5.08
CA MET A 548 -25.22 9.59 5.59
C MET A 548 -25.09 9.62 7.14
N PRO A 549 -26.15 9.37 7.95
CA PRO A 549 -26.01 9.18 9.39
C PRO A 549 -25.07 8.04 9.78
N VAL A 550 -25.16 6.88 9.12
CA VAL A 550 -24.33 5.71 9.45
C VAL A 550 -22.85 6.03 9.27
N MET A 551 -22.47 6.59 8.12
CA MET A 551 -21.11 7.01 7.79
C MET A 551 -20.64 8.21 8.64
N GLY A 552 -21.51 9.21 8.83
CA GLY A 552 -21.20 10.40 9.59
C GLY A 552 -20.94 10.12 11.07
N LEU A 553 -21.81 9.33 11.71
CA LEU A 553 -21.68 8.99 13.13
C LEU A 553 -20.52 8.04 13.38
N SER A 554 -20.36 7.00 12.56
CA SER A 554 -19.21 6.09 12.67
C SER A 554 -17.88 6.80 12.41
N GLY A 555 -17.82 7.72 11.43
CA GLY A 555 -16.62 8.52 11.16
C GLY A 555 -16.29 9.50 12.28
N LEU A 556 -17.30 10.13 12.90
CA LEU A 556 -17.11 10.98 14.07
C LEU A 556 -16.66 10.18 15.30
N ALA A 557 -17.16 8.96 15.49
CA ALA A 557 -16.70 8.07 16.55
C ALA A 557 -15.22 7.67 16.37
N LEU A 558 -14.82 7.33 15.14
CA LEU A 558 -13.42 7.03 14.80
C LEU A 558 -12.50 8.25 14.87
N TRP A 559 -13.01 9.47 14.67
CA TRP A 559 -12.23 10.68 14.86
C TRP A 559 -12.10 11.06 16.35
N GLY A 560 -13.18 10.90 17.10
CA GLY A 560 -13.27 11.20 18.54
C GLY A 560 -12.91 10.03 19.44
N MET A 561 -11.97 9.16 19.05
CA MET A 561 -11.69 7.92 19.80
C MET A 561 -11.44 8.14 21.31
N PRO A 562 -10.65 9.13 21.76
CA PRO A 562 -10.46 9.37 23.20
C PRO A 562 -11.78 9.57 23.94
N TRP A 563 -12.65 10.40 23.39
CA TRP A 563 -13.92 10.72 24.02
C TRP A 563 -14.86 9.51 24.04
N ILE A 564 -14.92 8.73 22.95
CA ILE A 564 -15.76 7.52 22.85
C ILE A 564 -15.30 6.44 23.82
N SER A 565 -13.99 6.23 23.94
CA SER A 565 -13.44 5.23 24.86
C SER A 565 -13.71 5.59 26.32
N GLU A 566 -13.53 6.86 26.69
CA GLU A 566 -13.75 7.33 28.07
C GLU A 566 -15.23 7.30 28.48
N ASN A 567 -16.14 7.71 27.59
CA ASN A 567 -17.55 7.90 27.94
C ASN A 567 -18.46 6.71 27.59
N ILE A 568 -18.01 5.79 26.73
CA ILE A 568 -18.82 4.66 26.27
C ILE A 568 -18.06 3.34 26.43
N SER A 569 -17.08 3.07 25.56
CA SER A 569 -16.20 1.90 25.59
C SER A 569 -15.28 1.91 24.36
N GLY A 570 -14.04 1.43 24.50
CA GLY A 570 -13.15 1.18 23.35
C GLY A 570 -13.71 0.15 22.35
N ARG A 571 -14.56 -0.79 22.77
CA ARG A 571 -15.21 -1.75 21.84
C ARG A 571 -16.10 -1.07 20.79
N VAL A 572 -16.62 0.12 21.08
CA VAL A 572 -17.40 0.90 20.11
C VAL A 572 -16.55 1.28 18.90
N ILE A 573 -15.23 1.41 19.06
CA ILE A 573 -14.30 1.69 17.96
C ILE A 573 -14.26 0.52 16.97
N ASN A 574 -14.31 -0.74 17.45
CA ASN A 574 -14.37 -1.92 16.58
C ASN A 574 -15.65 -1.89 15.72
N PHE A 575 -16.81 -1.66 16.36
CA PHE A 575 -18.09 -1.54 15.63
C PHE A 575 -18.09 -0.37 14.65
N ALA A 576 -17.61 0.80 15.07
CA ALA A 576 -17.52 1.96 14.21
C ALA A 576 -16.61 1.70 13.00
N TYR A 577 -15.50 1.00 13.18
CA TYR A 577 -14.61 0.60 12.09
C TYR A 577 -15.29 -0.34 11.09
N ILE A 578 -15.95 -1.40 11.56
CA ILE A 578 -16.68 -2.35 10.70
C ILE A 578 -17.77 -1.62 9.92
N VAL A 579 -18.65 -0.91 10.63
CA VAL A 579 -19.79 -0.18 10.04
C VAL A 579 -19.30 0.87 9.03
N HIS A 580 -18.28 1.66 9.37
CA HIS A 580 -17.77 2.69 8.47
C HIS A 580 -17.13 2.08 7.21
N SER A 581 -16.31 1.04 7.38
CA SER A 581 -15.59 0.38 6.28
C SER A 581 -16.55 -0.35 5.32
N ASP A 582 -17.56 -1.03 5.85
CA ASP A 582 -18.46 -1.87 5.06
C ASP A 582 -19.60 -1.08 4.43
N GLU A 583 -20.18 -0.10 5.14
CA GLU A 583 -21.13 0.84 4.53
C GLU A 583 -20.45 1.68 3.44
N ALA A 584 -19.20 2.12 3.64
CA ALA A 584 -18.44 2.82 2.59
C ALA A 584 -18.27 1.95 1.35
N TYR A 585 -17.98 0.66 1.52
CA TYR A 585 -17.81 -0.26 0.40
C TYR A 585 -19.13 -0.47 -0.34
N LEU A 586 -20.23 -0.73 0.39
CA LEU A 586 -21.58 -0.81 -0.18
C LEU A 586 -21.94 0.45 -0.97
N ALA A 587 -21.75 1.64 -0.38
CA ALA A 587 -22.02 2.91 -1.04
C ALA A 587 -21.16 3.09 -2.30
N PHE A 588 -19.86 2.77 -2.23
CA PHE A 588 -18.95 2.87 -3.36
C PHE A 588 -19.36 1.97 -4.52
N ILE A 589 -19.58 0.68 -4.28
CA ILE A 589 -19.94 -0.26 -5.36
C ILE A 589 -21.32 0.07 -5.93
N TYR A 590 -22.28 0.43 -5.08
CA TYR A 590 -23.64 0.76 -5.52
C TYR A 590 -23.65 2.03 -6.37
N ILE A 591 -22.97 3.09 -5.89
CA ILE A 591 -22.89 4.34 -6.64
C ILE A 591 -22.12 4.13 -7.94
N SER A 592 -21.01 3.40 -7.91
CA SER A 592 -20.16 3.20 -9.09
C SER A 592 -20.81 2.29 -10.15
N ALA A 593 -21.52 1.25 -9.72
CA ALA A 593 -22.04 0.23 -10.63
C ALA A 593 -23.51 0.40 -11.02
N VAL A 594 -24.34 0.97 -10.14
CA VAL A 594 -25.78 1.11 -10.36
C VAL A 594 -26.16 2.57 -10.66
N HIS A 595 -25.77 3.49 -9.78
CA HIS A 595 -26.13 4.91 -9.93
C HIS A 595 -25.43 5.53 -11.15
N LEU A 596 -24.09 5.48 -11.21
CA LEU A 596 -23.33 5.99 -12.36
C LEU A 596 -23.74 5.28 -13.64
N PHE A 597 -24.04 3.99 -13.60
CA PHE A 597 -24.59 3.32 -14.78
C PHE A 597 -25.90 3.98 -15.25
N SER A 598 -26.85 4.17 -14.35
CA SER A 598 -28.16 4.73 -14.67
C SER A 598 -28.10 6.16 -15.21
N VAL A 599 -27.13 6.96 -14.76
CA VAL A 599 -27.06 8.40 -15.09
C VAL A 599 -25.95 8.78 -16.07
N VAL A 600 -24.94 7.94 -16.27
CA VAL A 600 -23.79 8.17 -17.18
C VAL A 600 -23.80 7.17 -18.33
N PHE A 601 -23.91 5.87 -18.01
CA PHE A 601 -23.67 4.80 -18.99
C PHE A 601 -24.93 4.24 -19.64
N SER A 602 -26.13 4.60 -19.19
CA SER A 602 -27.36 4.12 -19.82
C SER A 602 -27.48 4.63 -21.27
N PRO A 603 -27.86 3.76 -22.23
CA PRO A 603 -27.98 4.14 -23.65
C PRO A 603 -28.96 5.29 -23.94
N THR A 604 -29.84 5.65 -23.00
CA THR A 604 -30.81 6.75 -23.14
C THR A 604 -30.26 8.11 -22.77
N VAL A 605 -29.19 8.16 -21.96
CA VAL A 605 -28.65 9.38 -21.37
C VAL A 605 -27.14 9.55 -21.58
N PHE A 606 -26.48 8.57 -22.20
CA PHE A 606 -25.04 8.62 -22.49
C PHE A 606 -24.62 9.90 -23.25
N PRO A 607 -23.49 10.53 -22.89
CA PRO A 607 -22.51 10.15 -21.86
C PRO A 607 -22.84 10.61 -20.43
N LEU A 608 -23.83 11.48 -20.25
CA LEU A 608 -24.22 11.99 -18.93
C LEU A 608 -25.63 12.57 -19.01
N SER A 609 -26.46 12.22 -18.03
CA SER A 609 -27.82 12.76 -17.91
C SER A 609 -27.79 14.28 -17.75
N PRO A 610 -28.44 15.04 -18.64
CA PRO A 610 -28.50 16.50 -18.53
C PRO A 610 -29.33 16.98 -17.32
N GLY A 611 -29.97 16.08 -16.56
CA GLY A 611 -30.76 16.41 -15.38
C GLY A 611 -29.94 17.13 -14.29
N THR A 612 -28.72 16.67 -14.02
CA THR A 612 -27.84 17.25 -12.98
C THR A 612 -27.13 18.52 -13.45
N ILE A 613 -27.13 18.82 -14.76
CA ILE A 613 -26.53 20.01 -15.36
C ILE A 613 -27.60 21.08 -15.61
N THR A 614 -28.61 20.75 -16.42
CA THR A 614 -29.63 21.68 -16.91
C THR A 614 -30.94 21.61 -16.13
N GLY A 615 -31.18 20.55 -15.36
CA GLY A 615 -32.45 20.29 -14.68
C GLY A 615 -33.50 19.58 -15.53
N GLN A 616 -33.22 19.31 -16.82
CA GLN A 616 -34.15 18.65 -17.75
C GLN A 616 -33.65 17.24 -18.09
N ALA A 617 -34.55 16.25 -18.07
CA ALA A 617 -34.25 14.90 -18.53
C ALA A 617 -34.44 14.77 -20.06
N PRO A 618 -33.74 13.86 -20.75
CA PRO A 618 -33.99 13.55 -22.16
C PRO A 618 -35.41 13.04 -22.40
N VAL A 619 -35.97 13.28 -23.60
CA VAL A 619 -37.33 12.80 -23.93
C VAL A 619 -37.41 11.28 -23.87
N ALA A 620 -36.42 10.59 -24.43
CA ALA A 620 -36.37 9.12 -24.44
C ALA A 620 -36.38 8.53 -23.02
N ASP A 621 -35.67 9.18 -22.09
CA ASP A 621 -35.60 8.77 -20.69
C ASP A 621 -36.95 8.95 -19.97
N LEU A 622 -37.61 10.10 -20.16
CA LEU A 622 -38.95 10.36 -19.61
C LEU A 622 -39.98 9.34 -20.11
N VAL A 623 -39.97 9.01 -21.40
CA VAL A 623 -40.88 8.02 -22.00
C VAL A 623 -40.59 6.61 -21.51
N GLU A 624 -39.34 6.29 -21.23
CA GLU A 624 -38.94 4.95 -20.79
C GLU A 624 -39.19 4.72 -19.30
N ARG A 625 -38.89 5.72 -18.46
CA ARG A 625 -38.86 5.58 -17.00
C ARG A 625 -40.01 6.27 -16.25
N HIS A 626 -40.80 7.13 -16.90
CA HIS A 626 -41.78 8.02 -16.23
C HIS A 626 -43.13 8.16 -16.95
N ARG A 627 -43.65 7.10 -17.59
CA ARG A 627 -44.92 7.17 -18.36
C ARG A 627 -46.12 7.62 -17.53
N GLY A 628 -46.29 7.06 -16.33
CA GLY A 628 -47.42 7.40 -15.47
C GLY A 628 -47.41 8.87 -15.07
N PHE A 629 -46.22 9.46 -14.86
CA PHE A 629 -46.10 10.90 -14.62
C PHE A 629 -46.45 11.75 -15.84
N ILE A 630 -46.09 11.30 -17.05
CA ILE A 630 -46.42 12.01 -18.29
C ILE A 630 -47.94 12.02 -18.51
N GLU A 631 -48.62 10.90 -18.27
CA GLU A 631 -50.08 10.78 -18.38
C GLU A 631 -50.77 11.70 -17.36
N GLU A 632 -50.42 11.60 -16.08
CA GLU A 632 -50.97 12.45 -15.02
C GLU A 632 -50.80 13.93 -15.34
N LEU A 633 -49.64 14.32 -15.89
CA LEU A 633 -49.37 15.70 -16.24
C LEU A 633 -50.16 16.18 -17.47
N ALA A 634 -50.32 15.32 -18.48
CA ALA A 634 -51.12 15.62 -19.67
C ALA A 634 -52.60 15.81 -19.31
N GLU A 635 -53.15 14.91 -18.49
CA GLU A 635 -54.52 15.01 -17.97
C GLU A 635 -54.72 16.30 -17.16
N ARG A 636 -53.78 16.61 -16.25
CA ARG A 636 -53.85 17.81 -15.42
C ARG A 636 -53.82 19.11 -16.22
N LEU A 637 -53.09 19.15 -17.33
CA LEU A 637 -52.97 20.32 -18.20
C LEU A 637 -53.99 20.32 -19.35
N GLY A 638 -54.86 19.32 -19.44
CA GLY A 638 -55.84 19.18 -20.51
C GLY A 638 -55.21 19.04 -21.90
N ILE A 639 -54.00 18.51 -21.99
CA ILE A 639 -53.29 18.32 -23.26
C ILE A 639 -53.78 17.00 -23.87
N PRO A 640 -54.50 17.04 -25.01
CA PRO A 640 -55.08 15.84 -25.59
C PRO A 640 -53.97 14.90 -26.05
N HIS A 641 -54.22 13.60 -25.90
CA HIS A 641 -53.32 12.61 -26.47
C HIS A 641 -53.24 12.79 -27.99
N PRO A 642 -52.02 12.83 -28.56
CA PRO A 642 -51.89 12.97 -30.01
C PRO A 642 -52.58 11.78 -30.70
N PRO A 643 -53.38 12.03 -31.76
CA PRO A 643 -54.11 10.97 -32.46
C PRO A 643 -53.17 9.93 -33.06
N GLU A 644 -53.65 8.68 -33.18
CA GLU A 644 -52.94 7.64 -33.91
C GLU A 644 -52.80 8.06 -35.37
N ASP A 645 -51.57 8.24 -35.85
CA ASP A 645 -51.30 8.69 -37.22
C ASP A 645 -51.38 7.50 -38.19
N PRO A 646 -52.26 7.51 -39.22
CA PRO A 646 -52.37 6.45 -40.22
C PRO A 646 -51.10 6.23 -41.07
N GLN A 647 -50.17 7.20 -41.14
CA GLN A 647 -48.88 7.04 -41.83
C GLN A 647 -47.91 6.05 -41.13
N HIS A 648 -48.32 5.51 -39.99
CA HIS A 648 -47.62 4.52 -39.17
C HIS A 648 -46.99 3.34 -39.94
N LYS A 649 -47.55 2.94 -41.10
CA LYS A 649 -47.03 1.81 -41.89
C LYS A 649 -45.67 2.10 -42.55
N ARG A 650 -45.36 3.35 -42.93
CA ARG A 650 -44.05 3.73 -43.50
C ARG A 650 -42.99 3.90 -42.41
N GLU A 651 -43.37 4.51 -41.29
CA GLU A 651 -42.50 4.64 -40.11
C GLU A 651 -42.14 3.27 -39.51
N ARG A 652 -43.06 2.28 -39.49
CA ARG A 652 -42.79 0.88 -39.07
C ARG A 652 -41.57 0.24 -39.74
N ARG A 653 -41.19 0.66 -40.95
CA ARG A 653 -40.01 0.13 -41.66
C ARG A 653 -38.71 0.81 -41.21
N SER A 654 -38.76 2.09 -40.82
CA SER A 654 -37.63 2.86 -40.27
C SER A 654 -37.37 2.60 -38.76
N ILE A 655 -38.41 2.22 -38.01
CA ILE A 655 -38.39 1.94 -36.55
C ILE A 655 -37.69 0.59 -36.23
N ARG A 656 -37.40 -0.23 -37.25
CA ARG A 656 -36.91 -1.61 -37.08
C ARG A 656 -35.44 -1.74 -36.64
N VAL A 657 -34.68 -0.65 -36.64
CA VAL A 657 -33.26 -0.66 -36.33
C VAL A 657 -33.03 0.33 -35.19
N SER A 658 -32.99 -0.13 -33.93
CA SER A 658 -32.10 0.56 -33.00
C SER A 658 -30.72 0.52 -33.66
N SER A 659 -30.03 1.66 -33.73
CA SER A 659 -28.74 1.71 -34.45
C SER A 659 -27.90 0.53 -33.97
N ILE A 660 -27.30 -0.22 -34.90
CA ILE A 660 -26.46 -1.37 -34.56
C ILE A 660 -25.45 -0.97 -33.46
N ALA A 661 -24.96 0.26 -33.52
CA ALA A 661 -24.16 0.91 -32.48
C ALA A 661 -24.78 0.86 -31.07
N ARG A 662 -26.07 1.20 -30.89
CA ARG A 662 -26.74 1.15 -29.58
C ARG A 662 -26.84 -0.28 -29.03
N ARG A 663 -27.08 -1.27 -29.89
CA ARG A 663 -27.11 -2.69 -29.49
C ARG A 663 -25.72 -3.21 -29.11
N VAL A 664 -24.72 -2.87 -29.92
CA VAL A 664 -23.32 -3.21 -29.64
C VAL A 664 -22.87 -2.59 -28.31
N TYR A 665 -23.16 -1.30 -28.10
CA TYR A 665 -22.88 -0.61 -26.84
C TYR A 665 -23.59 -1.26 -25.65
N ALA A 666 -24.90 -1.52 -25.74
CA ALA A 666 -25.65 -2.13 -24.66
C ALA A 666 -25.17 -3.56 -24.34
N GLY A 667 -24.79 -4.34 -25.37
CA GLY A 667 -24.18 -5.67 -25.18
C GLY A 667 -22.81 -5.60 -24.50
N ALA A 668 -21.94 -4.68 -24.93
CA ALA A 668 -20.64 -4.46 -24.30
C ALA A 668 -20.77 -3.97 -22.85
N ALA A 669 -21.70 -3.05 -22.59
CA ALA A 669 -22.01 -2.57 -21.24
C ALA A 669 -22.56 -3.71 -20.37
N ALA A 670 -23.40 -4.60 -20.90
CA ALA A 670 -23.90 -5.76 -20.16
C ALA A 670 -22.76 -6.71 -19.76
N ALA A 671 -21.83 -6.98 -20.69
CA ALA A 671 -20.67 -7.81 -20.41
C ALA A 671 -19.77 -7.17 -19.33
N ALA A 672 -19.51 -5.87 -19.42
CA ALA A 672 -18.73 -5.14 -18.44
C ALA A 672 -19.40 -5.13 -17.06
N CYS A 673 -20.71 -4.84 -16.98
CA CYS A 673 -21.46 -4.89 -15.73
C CYS A 673 -21.49 -6.29 -15.13
N SER A 674 -21.65 -7.35 -15.94
CA SER A 674 -21.59 -8.74 -15.47
C SER A 674 -20.22 -9.12 -14.92
N PHE A 675 -19.14 -8.64 -15.55
CA PHE A 675 -17.77 -8.86 -15.06
C PHE A 675 -17.52 -8.15 -13.72
N VAL A 676 -17.94 -6.89 -13.60
CA VAL A 676 -17.87 -6.15 -12.33
C VAL A 676 -18.71 -6.83 -11.26
N ALA A 677 -19.95 -7.24 -11.57
CA ALA A 677 -20.80 -7.98 -10.65
C ALA A 677 -20.15 -9.27 -10.16
N PHE A 678 -19.54 -10.04 -11.08
CA PHE A 678 -18.82 -11.27 -10.74
C PHE A 678 -17.66 -11.01 -9.79
N ILE A 679 -16.81 -10.00 -10.09
CA ILE A 679 -15.68 -9.64 -9.21
C ILE A 679 -16.19 -9.19 -7.84
N SER A 680 -17.19 -8.31 -7.79
CA SER A 680 -17.73 -7.78 -6.54
C SER A 680 -18.37 -8.89 -5.68
N LEU A 681 -19.14 -9.80 -6.29
CA LEU A 681 -19.76 -10.92 -5.57
C LEU A 681 -18.72 -11.95 -5.14
N ARG A 682 -17.74 -12.27 -6.00
CA ARG A 682 -16.61 -13.14 -5.62
C ARG A 682 -15.87 -12.56 -4.43
N PHE A 683 -15.57 -11.26 -4.44
CA PHE A 683 -14.91 -10.59 -3.33
C PHE A 683 -15.72 -10.69 -2.04
N LEU A 684 -17.04 -10.46 -2.08
CA LEU A 684 -17.91 -10.58 -0.90
C LEU A 684 -17.99 -12.01 -0.36
N ILE A 685 -18.02 -13.00 -1.25
CA ILE A 685 -18.00 -14.42 -0.86
C ILE A 685 -16.67 -14.77 -0.20
N VAL A 686 -15.55 -14.36 -0.82
CA VAL A 686 -14.22 -14.54 -0.23
C VAL A 686 -14.19 -13.89 1.15
N LEU A 687 -14.61 -12.63 1.29
CA LEU A 687 -14.62 -11.92 2.58
C LEU A 687 -15.44 -12.62 3.68
N LEU A 688 -16.44 -13.43 3.33
CA LEU A 688 -17.27 -14.17 4.30
C LEU A 688 -16.68 -15.54 4.70
N PHE A 689 -15.81 -16.12 3.87
CA PHE A 689 -15.31 -17.48 4.04
C PHE A 689 -13.77 -17.57 4.09
N SER A 690 -13.05 -16.51 3.74
CA SER A 690 -11.61 -16.46 3.82
C SER A 690 -11.21 -15.89 5.17
N HIS A 691 -10.43 -16.67 5.91
CA HIS A 691 -9.69 -16.19 7.05
C HIS A 691 -8.89 -14.94 6.66
N GLN A 692 -8.72 -14.05 7.62
CA GLN A 692 -7.89 -12.85 7.55
C GLN A 692 -6.41 -13.21 7.39
N ALA A 693 -6.05 -13.83 6.28
CA ALA A 693 -4.72 -14.30 5.99
C ALA A 693 -3.83 -13.12 5.59
N ALA A 694 -2.59 -13.13 6.05
CA ALA A 694 -1.61 -12.15 5.60
C ALA A 694 -1.40 -12.23 4.07
N PRO A 695 -1.23 -11.10 3.36
CA PRO A 695 -0.97 -11.08 1.93
C PRO A 695 0.26 -11.91 1.57
N VAL A 696 0.23 -12.62 0.45
CA VAL A 696 1.33 -13.48 -0.01
C VAL A 696 2.62 -12.67 -0.21
N GLU A 697 2.55 -11.38 -0.50
CA GLU A 697 3.72 -10.49 -0.61
C GLU A 697 4.39 -10.20 0.75
N ILE A 698 3.70 -10.49 1.86
CA ILE A 698 4.24 -10.38 3.21
C ILE A 698 4.79 -11.73 3.69
N VAL A 699 4.11 -12.85 3.40
CA VAL A 699 4.48 -14.17 3.96
C VAL A 699 5.16 -15.12 2.96
N GLY A 700 5.04 -14.86 1.67
CA GLY A 700 5.49 -15.73 0.58
C GLY A 700 6.92 -15.49 0.11
N ILE A 701 7.79 -14.91 0.94
CA ILE A 701 9.22 -14.85 0.60
C ILE A 701 9.83 -16.23 0.91
N PRO A 702 10.31 -16.98 -0.11
CA PRO A 702 10.90 -18.29 0.13
C PRO A 702 12.10 -18.15 1.07
N THR A 703 12.05 -18.86 2.19
CA THR A 703 13.09 -18.87 3.22
C THR A 703 14.31 -19.69 2.81
N ARG A 704 14.16 -20.58 1.82
CA ARG A 704 15.23 -21.44 1.29
C ARG A 704 15.12 -21.54 -0.24
N LEU A 705 16.27 -21.51 -0.90
CA LEU A 705 16.42 -21.93 -2.29
C LEU A 705 16.65 -23.45 -2.29
N ASP A 706 15.70 -24.24 -2.76
CA ASP A 706 15.95 -25.63 -3.13
C ASP A 706 16.62 -25.69 -4.53
N ALA A 707 17.19 -26.84 -4.89
CA ALA A 707 17.80 -27.02 -6.20
C ALA A 707 16.74 -27.07 -7.32
N ASP A 708 15.56 -27.61 -7.05
CA ASP A 708 14.47 -27.75 -8.03
C ASP A 708 13.87 -26.41 -8.45
N THR A 709 13.58 -25.48 -7.53
CA THR A 709 13.12 -24.10 -7.78
C THR A 709 14.17 -23.30 -8.54
N PHE A 710 15.46 -23.54 -8.27
CA PHE A 710 16.55 -22.94 -9.02
C PHE A 710 16.61 -23.44 -10.47
N LEU A 711 16.29 -24.72 -10.70
CA LEU A 711 16.34 -25.37 -12.00
C LEU A 711 15.04 -25.23 -12.81
N GLN A 712 13.88 -25.11 -12.16
CA GLN A 712 12.56 -25.16 -12.79
C GLN A 712 11.93 -23.79 -13.05
N ASP A 713 12.25 -22.72 -12.29
CA ASP A 713 11.39 -21.52 -12.35
C ASP A 713 12.05 -20.15 -12.10
N VAL A 714 13.02 -19.79 -12.95
CA VAL A 714 13.51 -18.39 -13.04
C VAL A 714 12.42 -17.43 -13.58
N SER A 715 11.29 -17.96 -14.05
CA SER A 715 10.13 -17.21 -14.56
C SER A 715 9.08 -16.84 -13.51
N ALA A 716 9.00 -17.55 -12.38
CA ALA A 716 7.93 -17.38 -11.39
C ALA A 716 8.26 -16.41 -10.24
N LEU A 717 9.48 -15.87 -10.16
CA LEU A 717 9.78 -14.82 -9.19
C LEU A 717 9.00 -13.54 -9.54
N PRO A 718 8.11 -13.03 -8.66
CA PRO A 718 7.26 -11.90 -8.98
C PRO A 718 8.12 -10.68 -9.31
N VAL A 719 8.04 -10.27 -10.58
CA VAL A 719 8.63 -9.03 -11.07
C VAL A 719 7.84 -7.88 -10.48
N ALA A 720 8.32 -7.30 -9.37
CA ALA A 720 7.81 -6.05 -8.86
C ALA A 720 7.96 -4.96 -9.94
N ASN A 721 6.83 -4.59 -10.55
CA ASN A 721 6.76 -3.63 -11.65
C ASN A 721 7.05 -2.20 -11.18
N GLY A 722 8.05 -1.58 -11.82
CA GLY A 722 8.02 -0.18 -12.24
C GLY A 722 7.97 0.92 -11.17
N GLY A 723 9.13 1.44 -10.77
CA GLY A 723 9.21 2.82 -10.26
C GLY A 723 10.43 3.13 -9.38
N LYS A 724 11.51 3.60 -10.01
CA LYS A 724 12.71 4.28 -9.44
C LYS A 724 13.56 3.49 -8.41
N ARG A 725 14.81 3.27 -8.85
CA ARG A 725 16.04 2.89 -8.12
C ARG A 725 15.99 3.11 -6.60
N GLU A 726 16.11 2.03 -5.84
CA GLU A 726 17.29 1.66 -5.01
C GLU A 726 16.81 0.71 -3.89
N GLU A 727 16.57 -0.55 -4.25
CA GLU A 727 16.43 -1.63 -3.25
C GLU A 727 17.34 -2.77 -3.70
N MET A 728 18.22 -3.22 -2.81
CA MET A 728 19.04 -4.41 -2.97
C MET A 728 18.15 -5.56 -3.42
N ARG A 729 18.23 -5.88 -4.71
CA ARG A 729 17.56 -7.06 -5.25
C ARG A 729 18.27 -8.28 -4.64
N GLY A 730 17.49 -9.21 -4.10
CA GLY A 730 18.03 -10.49 -3.60
C GLY A 730 18.79 -11.27 -4.69
N PRO A 731 19.54 -12.31 -4.30
CA PRO A 731 20.49 -13.05 -5.15
C PRO A 731 19.91 -13.58 -6.47
N LEU A 732 18.59 -13.74 -6.56
CA LEU A 732 17.90 -14.37 -7.68
C LEU A 732 17.63 -13.46 -8.89
N ALA A 733 17.73 -12.14 -8.74
CA ALA A 733 17.48 -11.22 -9.85
C ALA A 733 18.66 -11.08 -10.85
N HIS A 734 19.64 -11.98 -10.78
CA HIS A 734 20.90 -11.89 -11.53
C HIS A 734 21.26 -13.16 -12.33
N TYR A 735 20.38 -14.16 -12.38
CA TYR A 735 20.64 -15.35 -13.20
C TYR A 735 20.27 -15.08 -14.66
N HIS A 736 21.24 -15.29 -15.55
CA HIS A 736 21.05 -15.14 -16.98
C HIS A 736 19.95 -16.09 -17.49
N ARG A 737 19.12 -15.60 -18.41
CA ARG A 737 18.22 -16.46 -19.20
C ARG A 737 19.08 -17.33 -20.10
N ILE A 738 19.31 -18.58 -19.69
CA ILE A 738 20.09 -19.57 -20.46
C ILE A 738 19.61 -19.71 -21.93
N PRO A 739 18.32 -19.56 -22.30
CA PRO A 739 17.92 -19.61 -23.71
C PRO A 739 18.17 -18.32 -24.51
N GLN A 740 18.60 -17.21 -23.87
CA GLN A 740 18.92 -15.95 -24.54
C GLN A 740 20.43 -15.70 -24.49
N TRP A 741 21.12 -16.17 -25.53
CA TRP A 741 22.54 -15.89 -25.77
C TRP A 741 22.85 -14.39 -25.68
N PHE A 742 23.82 -14.04 -24.84
CA PHE A 742 24.51 -12.74 -24.71
C PHE A 742 23.66 -11.47 -24.94
N GLN A 743 22.99 -10.99 -23.88
CA GLN A 743 22.79 -9.55 -23.71
C GLN A 743 23.44 -9.09 -22.39
N PRO A 744 24.26 -8.01 -22.41
CA PRO A 744 24.85 -7.47 -21.19
C PRO A 744 23.76 -6.91 -20.28
N ASP A 745 23.73 -7.37 -19.04
CA ASP A 745 22.87 -6.79 -18.00
C ASP A 745 23.25 -5.32 -17.78
N THR A 746 22.32 -4.41 -18.07
CA THR A 746 22.50 -2.96 -17.87
C THR A 746 22.61 -2.54 -16.40
N GLY A 747 22.31 -3.45 -15.47
CA GLY A 747 22.52 -3.30 -14.02
C GLY A 747 23.90 -3.79 -13.55
N ASN A 748 24.68 -4.44 -14.41
CA ASN A 748 26.02 -4.88 -14.07
C ASN A 748 27.02 -3.73 -14.25
N THR A 749 27.49 -3.17 -13.13
CA THR A 749 28.51 -2.13 -13.12
C THR A 749 29.87 -2.60 -13.63
N CYS A 750 30.08 -3.90 -13.91
CA CYS A 750 31.33 -4.38 -14.51
C CYS A 750 31.67 -3.74 -15.87
N ALA A 751 30.67 -3.29 -16.65
CA ALA A 751 30.91 -2.61 -17.93
C ALA A 751 31.00 -1.08 -17.81
N THR A 752 30.45 -0.49 -16.74
CA THR A 752 30.31 0.98 -16.58
C THR A 752 31.19 1.57 -15.47
N ALA A 753 31.73 0.76 -14.55
CA ALA A 753 32.53 1.21 -13.42
C ALA A 753 33.98 1.60 -13.75
N GLY A 754 34.38 1.59 -15.03
CA GLY A 754 35.71 2.09 -15.42
C GLY A 754 36.90 1.30 -14.83
N CYS A 755 36.67 0.12 -14.24
CA CYS A 755 37.71 -0.71 -13.61
C CYS A 755 38.75 -1.30 -14.58
N HIS A 756 38.68 -0.99 -15.89
CA HIS A 756 39.65 -1.42 -16.90
C HIS A 756 40.08 -0.30 -17.85
N SER A 757 40.95 0.60 -17.39
CA SER A 757 42.07 1.13 -18.21
C SER A 757 43.02 1.99 -17.37
N PRO A 758 44.35 1.99 -17.64
CA PRO A 758 44.98 1.60 -18.91
C PRO A 758 46.26 0.76 -18.75
N LEU A 759 46.29 -0.50 -19.21
CA LEU A 759 47.54 -1.21 -19.56
C LEU A 759 47.28 -2.26 -20.68
N PRO A 760 48.31 -2.86 -21.33
CA PRO A 760 48.40 -3.04 -22.79
C PRO A 760 47.68 -4.30 -23.30
N HIS A 761 46.37 -4.38 -23.15
CA HIS A 761 45.61 -5.62 -23.40
C HIS A 761 45.11 -5.76 -24.85
N THR A 762 45.57 -4.89 -25.76
CA THR A 762 45.04 -4.81 -27.13
C THR A 762 45.80 -5.66 -28.16
N LYS A 763 46.87 -6.39 -27.80
CA LYS A 763 47.78 -6.95 -28.83
C LYS A 763 48.18 -8.42 -28.74
N ARG A 764 47.71 -9.22 -27.78
CA ARG A 764 48.07 -10.66 -27.74
C ARG A 764 46.86 -11.56 -27.55
N ILE A 765 46.56 -12.32 -28.61
CA ILE A 765 45.45 -13.28 -28.67
C ILE A 765 45.64 -14.41 -27.64
N GLU A 766 46.88 -14.76 -27.33
CA GLU A 766 47.18 -15.89 -26.44
C GLU A 766 46.77 -15.63 -24.98
N VAL A 767 46.76 -14.36 -24.54
CA VAL A 767 46.37 -13.97 -23.17
C VAL A 767 44.84 -13.96 -23.01
N ARG A 768 44.09 -13.64 -24.07
CA ARG A 768 42.62 -13.74 -24.10
C ARG A 768 42.16 -15.19 -24.03
N ALA A 769 42.85 -16.08 -24.73
CA ALA A 769 42.56 -17.52 -24.70
C ALA A 769 42.85 -18.12 -23.31
N PHE A 770 43.94 -17.72 -22.66
CA PHE A 770 44.31 -18.20 -21.32
C PHE A 770 43.31 -17.78 -20.22
N LEU A 771 42.79 -16.55 -20.28
CA LEU A 771 41.78 -16.05 -19.33
C LEU A 771 40.38 -16.60 -19.59
N ASN A 772 39.96 -16.74 -20.86
CA ASN A 772 38.71 -17.41 -21.19
C ASN A 772 38.76 -18.89 -20.78
N MET A 773 39.90 -19.56 -20.99
CA MET A 773 40.10 -20.91 -20.48
C MET A 773 39.98 -20.97 -18.95
N HIS A 774 40.52 -20.00 -18.20
CA HIS A 774 40.39 -19.98 -16.73
C HIS A 774 38.96 -19.72 -16.24
N SER A 775 38.18 -18.86 -16.92
CA SER A 775 36.77 -18.68 -16.57
C SER A 775 35.93 -19.92 -16.91
N THR A 776 36.28 -20.66 -17.96
CA THR A 776 35.53 -21.84 -18.39
C THR A 776 35.92 -23.11 -17.63
N PHE A 777 37.16 -23.24 -17.15
CA PHE A 777 37.63 -24.45 -16.45
C PHE A 777 37.30 -24.47 -14.95
N VAL A 778 36.92 -23.32 -14.36
CA VAL A 778 36.47 -23.25 -12.96
C VAL A 778 34.95 -23.46 -12.83
N ASP A 779 34.22 -23.39 -13.96
CA ASP A 779 32.76 -23.60 -14.05
C ASP A 779 32.37 -25.01 -14.57
N CYS A 780 33.31 -25.97 -14.64
CA CYS A 780 33.01 -27.39 -14.89
C CYS A 780 33.04 -28.22 -13.61
#